data_AF-A0A2V6SLG1-F1
#
_entry.id   AF-A0A2V6SLG1-F1
#
_cell.length_a   1.000
_cell.length_b   1.000
_cell.length_c   1.000
_cell.angle_alpha   90.00
_cell.angle_beta   90.00
_cell.angle_gamma   90.00
#
_symmetry.space_group_name_H-M   'P 1'
#
loop_
_entity.id
_entity.type
_entity.pdbx_description
1 polymer ?
#
loop_
_entity_poly.entity_id
_entity_poly.type
_entity_poly.pdbx_seq_one_letter_code
_entity_poly.pdbx_strand_id
1 'polypeptide(L)'
;PWAPHLEAALTALAPASPEAVRAIRALFSASPTPAGLADHCQAAIGDLTTLRECLLREGPAPGGEMARIDETIQQLERSGVASRALVQRLSAVARVTRELFDAMEFGFLFDPARKIFSIGYRVTDGSLDSSAYDLLASEARLASFIAIAKGDVPVSHWFHLGRPMTPVALGSALVSWSGSMFEYLMPALVMRSPSGSLLQQTYRLVVQRQMSYGAERGVPWGISESAYNERDLDLTYQYSNFGVPGLGLQRGLSEDLVIAPYASALAAMIDPVAAARNLSRLVEVGARGSYGFYEALDYTRSRLPEEKPVAIVCAYMAHHQGMTLIALANVLRDGVMRARFHGEPIIQATELLLQERPPRDVAVARPRVEEVQAPAHARDFVPPAFRQFPLPHDSTPRTQLLSNGRYTVMLTSAGSGYSQWAGLGITRWREDVTRDHWGTYLFLRDVQSGAVWSTGYQPTGVEPDAYRVTFSEDRAEFHRRDGAIATTLEVLVSPEDDAELRRVIVTNLGAQAREIELTSYAELALAPPAADAAHPAFSSLFVQTESVADLGALLATRRVRSAAEPSVWAAHIVVVEGQAGGGAQYETDRGRFLGRGRGIRTAMSVIDGRPLSNTAGSVLDPIFSLRRRVRLASGESVRLIFSTLVAASREAAVGLVDKYRDPATFERTITLAWTRAQVQLHHLGITADEAHLFQNLAGRILYSDPTLRPSADVLKRNTSGPSALWAHGISGDLPIVLVRIDEPEDRGIVRQLLRAHEYWRLKGLAVDLVILNEQAQSYIEELQTALEALVRTSQSAERHDQHETHGTVFILRRDRLSAKDRDALQAVARTVLLSRHGTLAEQLARANPTPGRVTSSPRRPAAPGADSPVTVPPPRPEFEFFNGLGGFVDDGREYVTVLGEGQWTPAPWINVIANPAFGFQVSESGAGYTWSLNSRENQLTPWSNDPVGDAPGETIYVRDEETGALWGPTVLPIREEASPYVARHGQGYSRFEHTSHGIALDLLQFVPLDDPVKISRLTIENRSGKSRRLSVTAYVEWVLGVSRSVTAPCIVTEVDPDTGALLARNAWSADFGERVAFADLGGRQTAWTGDRTEVLGRNGTLDHPALLERGHRPSGRVGAGLDPCAALQTLIEVPPGGREEVVVLLGQTATLAEARALLTRYREADLDLAMRAVTTRWDDIGGAVEVTTPDRSVDMMLNRWLLYQTLACR
;
A
#
# COMPACT_ATOMS: atom_id res chain seq x y z
N PRO A 1 23.02 38.71 31.84
CA PRO A 1 22.89 40.17 31.60
C PRO A 1 21.55 40.66 32.17
N TRP A 2 21.54 41.03 33.44
CA TRP A 2 20.36 41.16 34.31
C TRP A 2 19.73 42.57 34.30
N ALA A 3 20.13 43.44 33.38
CA ALA A 3 19.85 44.88 33.51
C ALA A 3 19.79 45.72 32.19
N PRO A 4 19.21 45.27 31.05
CA PRO A 4 19.06 46.15 29.88
C PRO A 4 18.27 47.44 30.20
N HIS A 5 17.29 47.35 31.09
CA HIS A 5 16.45 48.48 31.52
C HIS A 5 17.12 49.40 32.55
N LEU A 6 18.13 48.91 33.27
CA LEU A 6 18.83 49.63 34.34
C LEU A 6 19.94 50.52 33.79
N GLU A 7 20.57 50.12 32.67
CA GLU A 7 21.49 50.96 31.89
C GLU A 7 20.75 52.14 31.23
N ALA A 8 19.52 51.90 30.74
CA ALA A 8 18.61 52.94 30.27
C ALA A 8 18.15 53.88 31.40
N ALA A 9 17.86 53.35 32.59
CA ALA A 9 17.53 54.15 33.77
C ALA A 9 18.72 55.01 34.26
N LEU A 10 19.94 54.45 34.27
CA LEU A 10 21.19 55.16 34.58
C LEU A 10 21.47 56.32 33.62
N THR A 11 21.19 56.12 32.33
CA THR A 11 21.41 57.16 31.31
C THR A 11 20.38 58.29 31.43
N ALA A 12 19.17 57.97 31.88
CA ALA A 12 18.10 58.95 32.11
C ALA A 12 18.26 59.76 33.42
N LEU A 13 18.80 59.15 34.48
CA LEU A 13 19.04 59.78 35.80
C LEU A 13 20.36 60.59 35.86
N ALA A 14 21.26 60.39 34.90
CA ALA A 14 22.60 61.01 34.87
C ALA A 14 22.64 62.56 34.94
N PRO A 15 21.68 63.32 34.38
CA PRO A 15 21.70 64.78 34.47
C PRO A 15 21.20 65.34 35.80
N ALA A 16 20.41 64.58 36.58
CA ALA A 16 19.64 65.10 37.71
C ALA A 16 20.26 64.82 39.10
N SER A 17 21.03 63.74 39.28
CA SER A 17 21.71 63.45 40.55
C SER A 17 22.96 62.56 40.39
N PRO A 18 24.18 63.11 40.53
CA PRO A 18 25.44 62.34 40.45
C PRO A 18 25.62 61.30 41.56
N GLU A 19 24.90 61.42 42.68
CA GLU A 19 24.96 60.46 43.80
C GLU A 19 24.12 59.21 43.51
N ALA A 20 22.93 59.36 42.91
CA ALA A 20 22.09 58.24 42.47
C ALA A 20 22.78 57.34 41.44
N VAL A 21 23.49 57.95 40.49
CA VAL A 21 24.31 57.23 39.50
C VAL A 21 25.44 56.44 40.15
N ARG A 22 26.00 56.95 41.26
CA ARG A 22 27.09 56.28 42.01
C ARG A 22 26.57 55.05 42.75
N ALA A 23 25.43 55.16 43.42
CA ALA A 23 24.75 54.07 44.12
C ALA A 23 24.37 52.93 43.17
N ILE A 24 23.75 53.27 42.02
CA ILE A 24 23.36 52.27 41.03
C ILE A 24 24.59 51.68 40.32
N ARG A 25 25.64 52.45 40.02
CA ARG A 25 26.91 51.90 39.47
C ARG A 25 27.60 50.93 40.43
N ALA A 26 27.44 51.10 41.75
CA ALA A 26 27.99 50.18 42.73
C ALA A 26 27.37 48.76 42.64
N LEU A 27 26.14 48.64 42.12
CA LEU A 27 25.55 47.32 41.79
C LEU A 27 26.27 46.60 40.65
N PHE A 28 27.01 47.32 39.79
CA PHE A 28 27.64 46.80 38.58
C PHE A 28 29.17 46.67 38.66
N SER A 29 29.82 47.26 39.68
CA SER A 29 31.29 47.25 39.81
C SER A 29 31.85 45.88 40.19
N ALA A 30 31.02 44.98 40.72
CA ALA A 30 31.31 43.54 40.83
C ALA A 30 30.00 42.77 40.68
N SER A 31 29.92 41.80 39.76
CA SER A 31 28.72 40.94 39.63
C SER A 31 28.45 40.23 40.96
N PRO A 32 27.36 40.55 41.67
CA PRO A 32 27.11 39.93 42.97
C PRO A 32 26.88 38.44 42.81
N THR A 33 27.32 37.66 43.80
CA THR A 33 26.86 36.28 43.92
C THR A 33 25.35 36.29 44.16
N PRO A 34 24.62 35.20 43.83
CA PRO A 34 23.19 35.11 44.17
C PRO A 34 22.91 35.33 45.67
N ALA A 35 23.87 35.04 46.54
CA ALA A 35 23.79 35.34 47.97
C ALA A 35 23.90 36.84 48.27
N GLY A 36 24.87 37.54 47.66
CA GLY A 36 25.08 38.98 47.87
C GLY A 36 24.13 39.90 47.09
N LEU A 37 23.43 39.38 46.07
CA LEU A 37 22.52 40.16 45.23
C LEU A 37 21.34 40.72 46.03
N ALA A 38 20.82 39.97 47.01
CA ALA A 38 19.71 40.45 47.83
C ALA A 38 20.10 41.64 48.71
N ASP A 39 21.28 41.59 49.32
CA ASP A 39 21.81 42.68 50.17
C ASP A 39 22.16 43.91 49.32
N HIS A 40 22.72 43.69 48.13
CA HIS A 40 23.02 44.76 47.18
C HIS A 40 21.74 45.43 46.65
N CYS A 41 20.70 44.66 46.30
CA CYS A 41 19.40 45.22 45.93
C CYS A 41 18.82 46.06 47.07
N GLN A 42 18.92 45.59 48.32
CA GLN A 42 18.41 46.31 49.49
C GLN A 42 19.16 47.62 49.77
N ALA A 43 20.49 47.62 49.63
CA ALA A 43 21.29 48.86 49.72
C ALA A 43 20.90 49.87 48.64
N ALA A 44 20.76 49.42 47.38
CA ALA A 44 20.37 50.30 46.28
C ALA A 44 18.93 50.83 46.40
N ILE A 45 18.00 50.04 46.95
CA ILE A 45 16.66 50.50 47.28
C ILE A 45 16.72 51.63 48.32
N GLY A 46 17.52 51.48 49.38
CA GLY A 46 17.69 52.52 50.41
C GLY A 46 18.23 53.84 49.84
N ASP A 47 19.19 53.78 48.94
CA ASP A 47 19.73 54.97 48.26
C ASP A 47 18.68 55.64 47.35
N LEU A 48 17.92 54.84 46.58
CA LEU A 48 16.86 55.33 45.70
C LEU A 48 15.66 55.90 46.46
N THR A 49 15.28 55.32 47.60
CA THR A 49 14.23 55.86 48.48
C THR A 49 14.64 57.19 49.09
N THR A 50 15.90 57.33 49.51
CA THR A 50 16.42 58.61 50.03
C THR A 50 16.37 59.71 48.96
N LEU A 51 16.78 59.38 47.73
CA LEU A 51 16.69 60.28 46.59
C LEU A 51 15.25 60.70 46.29
N ARG A 52 14.32 59.75 46.32
CA ARG A 52 12.88 59.98 46.13
C ARG A 52 12.34 61.00 47.13
N GLU A 53 12.73 60.88 48.41
CA GLU A 53 12.33 61.81 49.46
C GLU A 53 12.93 63.22 49.30
N CYS A 54 14.18 63.33 48.85
CA CYS A 54 14.79 64.62 48.52
C CYS A 54 14.05 65.32 47.37
N LEU A 55 13.76 64.60 46.28
CA LEU A 55 13.03 65.13 45.13
C LEU A 55 11.59 65.54 45.46
N LEU A 56 10.95 64.88 46.44
CA LEU A 56 9.63 65.27 46.96
C LEU A 56 9.64 66.60 47.72
N ARG A 57 10.77 66.98 48.33
CA ARG A 57 10.90 68.23 49.13
C ARG A 57 11.21 69.46 48.28
N GLU A 58 11.79 69.29 47.09
CA GLU A 58 12.25 70.39 46.22
C GLU A 58 11.17 70.93 45.25
N GLY A 59 9.94 70.39 45.29
CA GLY A 59 8.83 70.79 44.41
C GLY A 59 8.65 69.84 43.22
N PRO A 60 7.61 70.01 42.37
CA PRO A 60 7.24 69.02 41.37
C PRO A 60 8.35 68.83 40.33
N ALA A 61 9.05 67.70 40.41
CA ALA A 61 10.08 67.31 39.47
C ALA A 61 9.52 67.22 38.03
N PRO A 62 10.22 67.72 37.00
CA PRO A 62 9.72 67.68 35.63
C PRO A 62 9.83 66.26 35.05
N GLY A 63 8.69 65.68 34.64
CA GLY A 63 8.63 64.58 33.66
C GLY A 63 9.00 63.18 34.16
N GLY A 64 8.02 62.42 34.69
CA GLY A 64 8.06 60.95 34.78
C GLY A 64 9.16 60.29 35.62
N GLU A 65 10.08 61.06 36.19
CA GLU A 65 11.28 60.59 36.89
C GLU A 65 10.93 59.85 38.20
N MET A 66 9.96 60.36 38.96
CA MET A 66 9.47 59.71 40.18
C MET A 66 8.88 58.32 39.91
N ALA A 67 8.11 58.18 38.82
CA ALA A 67 7.49 56.91 38.44
C ALA A 67 8.55 55.86 38.03
N ARG A 68 9.65 56.30 37.41
CA ARG A 68 10.78 55.43 37.03
C ARG A 68 11.61 54.98 38.24
N ILE A 69 11.80 55.85 39.23
CA ILE A 69 12.44 55.48 40.50
C ILE A 69 11.59 54.42 41.21
N ASP A 70 10.27 54.62 41.28
CA ASP A 70 9.33 53.67 41.89
C ASP A 70 9.32 52.32 41.14
N GLU A 71 9.33 52.32 39.80
CA GLU A 71 9.44 51.11 38.99
C GLU A 71 10.77 50.38 39.23
N THR A 72 11.88 51.12 39.31
CA THR A 72 13.22 50.55 39.55
C THR A 72 13.32 49.91 40.94
N ILE A 73 12.78 50.55 41.97
CA ILE A 73 12.68 49.99 43.32
C ILE A 73 11.89 48.68 43.28
N GLN A 74 10.73 48.65 42.63
CA GLN A 74 9.90 47.44 42.54
C GLN A 74 10.63 46.27 41.84
N GLN A 75 11.40 46.55 40.79
CA GLN A 75 12.20 45.53 40.10
C GLN A 75 13.36 45.01 40.96
N LEU A 76 14.01 45.89 41.73
CA LEU A 76 15.06 45.50 42.68
C LEU A 76 14.50 44.65 43.83
N GLU A 77 13.30 44.97 44.34
CA GLU A 77 12.63 44.17 45.37
C GLU A 77 12.31 42.76 44.86
N ARG A 78 11.71 42.65 43.68
CA ARG A 78 11.43 41.36 43.02
C ARG A 78 12.71 40.55 42.80
N SER A 79 13.77 41.21 42.37
CA SER A 79 15.08 40.58 42.15
C SER A 79 15.69 40.07 43.47
N GLY A 80 15.62 40.85 44.55
CA GLY A 80 16.09 40.44 45.87
C GLY A 80 15.32 39.25 46.44
N VAL A 81 13.99 39.24 46.30
CA VAL A 81 13.13 38.10 46.70
C VAL A 81 13.46 36.86 45.87
N ALA A 82 13.53 36.99 44.54
CA ALA A 82 13.87 35.89 43.65
C ALA A 82 15.27 35.32 43.95
N SER A 83 16.25 36.18 44.26
CA SER A 83 17.59 35.75 44.64
C SER A 83 17.60 34.96 45.94
N ARG A 84 16.90 35.43 46.98
CA ARG A 84 16.75 34.68 48.25
C ARG A 84 16.06 33.33 48.05
N ALA A 85 14.99 33.29 47.26
CA ALA A 85 14.30 32.05 46.93
C ALA A 85 15.21 31.08 46.15
N LEU A 86 16.01 31.59 45.20
CA LEU A 86 16.98 30.79 44.45
C LEU A 86 18.06 30.23 45.38
N VAL A 87 18.63 31.04 46.29
CA VAL A 87 19.62 30.59 47.27
C VAL A 87 19.04 29.51 48.18
N GLN A 88 17.82 29.69 48.70
CA GLN A 88 17.13 28.67 49.50
C GLN A 88 16.96 27.36 48.72
N ARG A 89 16.52 27.44 47.46
CA ARG A 89 16.41 26.26 46.57
C ARG A 89 17.76 25.59 46.34
N LEU A 90 18.81 26.35 46.04
CA LEU A 90 20.15 25.82 45.81
C LEU A 90 20.73 25.16 47.07
N SER A 91 20.50 25.75 48.25
CA SER A 91 20.89 25.15 49.53
C SER A 91 20.09 23.87 49.83
N ALA A 92 18.80 23.84 49.52
CA ALA A 92 17.97 22.64 49.64
C ALA A 92 18.46 21.53 48.70
N VAL A 93 18.76 21.87 47.44
CA VAL A 93 19.36 20.94 46.47
C VAL A 93 20.71 20.44 46.98
N ALA A 94 21.59 21.33 47.47
CA ALA A 94 22.89 20.95 48.01
C ALA A 94 22.77 19.96 49.17
N ARG A 95 21.84 20.22 50.12
CA ARG A 95 21.52 19.30 51.22
C ARG A 95 21.04 17.94 50.70
N VAL A 96 20.05 17.93 49.80
CA VAL A 96 19.51 16.68 49.23
C VAL A 96 20.59 15.92 48.46
N THR A 97 21.44 16.58 47.67
CA THR A 97 22.53 15.92 46.96
C THR A 97 23.57 15.32 47.91
N ARG A 98 23.83 15.97 49.06
CA ARG A 98 24.72 15.43 50.08
C ARG A 98 24.10 14.21 50.76
N GLU A 99 22.83 14.29 51.13
CA GLU A 99 22.06 13.16 51.68
C GLU A 99 22.04 11.96 50.70
N LEU A 100 21.81 12.20 49.41
CA LEU A 100 21.86 11.17 48.37
C LEU A 100 23.25 10.56 48.20
N PHE A 101 24.31 11.38 48.26
CA PHE A 101 25.69 10.91 48.22
C PHE A 101 26.04 10.02 49.43
N ASP A 102 25.66 10.47 50.63
CA ASP A 102 25.92 9.74 51.88
C ASP A 102 25.12 8.44 51.94
N ALA A 103 23.88 8.42 51.44
CA ALA A 103 23.02 7.25 51.39
C ALA A 103 23.39 6.22 50.29
N MET A 104 24.18 6.60 49.29
CA MET A 104 24.56 5.69 48.19
C MET A 104 25.58 4.64 48.66
N GLU A 105 25.22 3.36 48.73
CA GLU A 105 26.12 2.29 49.18
C GLU A 105 26.79 1.56 48.00
N PHE A 106 28.07 1.82 47.75
CA PHE A 106 28.80 1.13 46.66
C PHE A 106 29.17 -0.33 47.02
N GLY A 107 29.35 -0.62 48.31
CA GLY A 107 29.83 -1.93 48.78
C GLY A 107 28.97 -3.12 48.35
N PHE A 108 27.67 -2.91 48.10
CA PHE A 108 26.75 -3.96 47.64
C PHE A 108 27.12 -4.54 46.26
N LEU A 109 27.71 -3.74 45.36
CA LEU A 109 28.15 -4.21 44.04
C LEU A 109 29.59 -4.75 44.04
N PHE A 110 30.29 -4.67 45.17
CA PHE A 110 31.69 -5.07 45.28
C PHE A 110 31.82 -6.57 45.49
N ASP A 111 32.53 -7.26 44.59
CA ASP A 111 32.89 -8.66 44.78
C ASP A 111 34.13 -8.74 45.70
N PRO A 112 34.01 -9.26 46.93
CA PRO A 112 35.13 -9.32 47.87
C PRO A 112 36.24 -10.30 47.45
N ALA A 113 35.93 -11.30 46.62
CA ALA A 113 36.90 -12.27 46.13
C ALA A 113 37.71 -11.70 44.95
N ARG A 114 37.03 -11.10 43.96
CA ARG A 114 37.69 -10.49 42.79
C ARG A 114 38.23 -9.09 43.06
N LYS A 115 37.75 -8.43 44.12
CA LYS A 115 38.08 -7.05 44.54
C LYS A 115 37.77 -6.00 43.46
N ILE A 116 36.72 -6.23 42.68
CA ILE A 116 36.22 -5.35 41.62
C ILE A 116 34.70 -5.26 41.68
N PHE A 117 34.13 -4.26 41.02
CA PHE A 117 32.67 -4.08 40.96
C PHE A 117 32.04 -5.00 39.91
N SER A 118 30.92 -5.62 40.27
CA SER A 118 29.98 -6.20 39.32
C SER A 118 29.32 -5.11 38.48
N ILE A 119 28.97 -5.41 37.23
CA ILE A 119 28.24 -4.45 36.37
C ILE A 119 26.79 -4.23 36.85
N GLY A 120 26.26 -5.13 37.67
CA GLY A 120 24.90 -5.02 38.18
C GLY A 120 24.54 -6.09 39.21
N TYR A 121 23.30 -6.02 39.68
CA TYR A 121 22.70 -7.00 40.58
C TYR A 121 21.37 -7.49 40.00
N ARG A 122 21.23 -8.80 39.85
CA ARG A 122 20.02 -9.44 39.32
C ARG A 122 19.05 -9.67 40.47
N VAL A 123 18.05 -8.79 40.57
CA VAL A 123 17.05 -8.78 41.65
C VAL A 123 16.26 -10.09 41.71
N THR A 124 15.93 -10.69 40.56
CA THR A 124 15.18 -11.95 40.47
C THR A 124 15.92 -13.12 41.12
N ASP A 125 17.25 -13.12 41.01
CA ASP A 125 18.09 -14.26 41.37
C ASP A 125 18.88 -13.99 42.65
N GLY A 126 18.72 -12.80 43.25
CA GLY A 126 19.44 -12.38 44.45
C GLY A 126 20.97 -12.41 44.33
N SER A 127 21.52 -12.23 43.11
CA SER A 127 22.95 -12.44 42.84
C SER A 127 23.57 -11.29 42.02
N LEU A 128 24.87 -11.08 42.23
CA LEU A 128 25.66 -10.19 41.37
C LEU A 128 25.72 -10.73 39.93
N ASP A 129 25.81 -9.83 38.96
CA ASP A 129 26.15 -10.19 37.59
C ASP A 129 27.52 -10.88 37.55
N SER A 130 27.69 -11.83 36.63
CA SER A 130 28.97 -12.52 36.45
C SER A 130 30.05 -11.63 35.85
N SER A 131 29.64 -10.57 35.16
CA SER A 131 30.49 -9.60 34.46
C SER A 131 30.88 -8.47 35.43
N ALA A 132 32.07 -7.91 35.24
CA ALA A 132 32.63 -6.94 36.17
C ALA A 132 33.28 -5.76 35.43
N TYR A 133 33.31 -4.60 36.09
CA TYR A 133 34.11 -3.46 35.68
C TYR A 133 35.57 -3.70 36.09
N ASP A 134 36.30 -4.40 35.21
CA ASP A 134 37.65 -4.90 35.47
C ASP A 134 38.73 -4.10 34.75
N LEU A 135 38.42 -2.98 34.08
CA LEU A 135 39.40 -2.18 33.33
C LEU A 135 39.63 -0.82 33.97
N LEU A 136 40.90 -0.41 34.05
CA LEU A 136 41.25 0.95 34.45
C LEU A 136 40.77 1.95 33.39
N ALA A 137 40.81 1.57 32.11
CA ALA A 137 40.29 2.36 30.99
C ALA A 137 38.77 2.20 30.79
N SER A 138 38.00 2.68 31.76
CA SER A 138 36.53 2.73 31.68
C SER A 138 35.99 3.97 32.43
N GLU A 139 34.82 4.43 32.03
CA GLU A 139 33.99 5.42 32.72
C GLU A 139 33.74 5.05 34.19
N ALA A 140 33.59 3.75 34.50
CA ALA A 140 33.33 3.22 35.83
C ALA A 140 34.48 3.45 36.82
N ARG A 141 35.68 3.83 36.34
CA ARG A 141 36.80 4.22 37.19
C ARG A 141 36.45 5.41 38.10
N LEU A 142 35.55 6.30 37.68
CA LEU A 142 35.10 7.43 38.49
C LEU A 142 34.32 6.93 39.71
N ALA A 143 33.42 5.96 39.53
CA ALA A 143 32.71 5.32 40.62
C ALA A 143 33.68 4.58 41.55
N SER A 144 34.66 3.87 40.97
CA SER A 144 35.75 3.21 41.71
C SER A 144 36.54 4.18 42.59
N PHE A 145 36.89 5.33 42.04
CA PHE A 145 37.61 6.38 42.76
C PHE A 145 36.77 6.99 43.88
N ILE A 146 35.49 7.28 43.63
CA ILE A 146 34.57 7.84 44.63
C ILE A 146 34.29 6.85 45.75
N ALA A 147 34.06 5.57 45.45
CA ALA A 147 33.80 4.54 46.45
C ALA A 147 35.00 4.34 47.40
N ILE A 148 36.23 4.43 46.87
CA ILE A 148 37.45 4.43 47.70
C ILE A 148 37.52 5.71 48.55
N ALA A 149 37.24 6.87 47.96
CA ALA A 149 37.27 8.15 48.68
C ALA A 149 36.24 8.23 49.81
N LYS A 150 35.06 7.63 49.62
CA LYS A 150 34.00 7.53 50.62
C LYS A 150 34.32 6.49 51.71
N GLY A 151 35.19 5.53 51.41
CA GLY A 151 35.56 4.44 52.32
C GLY A 151 34.69 3.19 52.21
N ASP A 152 33.82 3.11 51.19
CA ASP A 152 32.92 1.98 50.94
C ASP A 152 33.69 0.72 50.51
N VAL A 153 34.83 0.89 49.83
CA VAL A 153 35.67 -0.22 49.32
C VAL A 153 37.16 0.05 49.57
N PRO A 154 38.00 -1.00 49.73
CA PRO A 154 39.42 -0.83 50.03
C PRO A 154 40.21 -0.28 48.84
N VAL A 155 41.27 0.48 49.12
CA VAL A 155 42.21 1.04 48.10
C VAL A 155 42.77 -0.03 47.15
N SER A 156 42.90 -1.28 47.59
CA SER A 156 43.36 -2.39 46.74
C SER A 156 42.50 -2.56 45.48
N HIS A 157 41.23 -2.17 45.52
CA HIS A 157 40.32 -2.21 44.37
C HIS A 157 40.90 -1.50 43.13
N TRP A 158 41.45 -0.30 43.29
CA TRP A 158 42.06 0.49 42.20
C TRP A 158 43.19 -0.26 41.47
N PHE A 159 43.94 -1.07 42.21
CA PHE A 159 45.06 -1.84 41.67
C PHE A 159 44.63 -3.17 41.05
N HIS A 160 43.41 -3.66 41.31
CA HIS A 160 42.84 -4.84 40.64
C HIS A 160 42.19 -4.50 39.29
N LEU A 161 41.93 -3.22 39.01
CA LEU A 161 41.53 -2.78 37.67
C LEU A 161 42.65 -3.10 36.65
N GLY A 162 42.31 -3.87 35.65
CA GLY A 162 43.17 -4.30 34.55
C GLY A 162 43.79 -3.13 33.80
N ARG A 163 45.05 -3.31 33.40
CA ARG A 163 45.82 -2.35 32.61
C ARG A 163 46.27 -2.96 31.27
N PRO A 164 45.36 -3.58 30.48
CA PRO A 164 45.74 -4.06 29.17
C PRO A 164 46.21 -2.87 28.32
N MET A 165 47.32 -3.05 27.60
CA MET A 165 47.92 -1.98 26.80
C MET A 165 48.11 -2.44 25.34
N THR A 166 47.84 -1.52 24.43
CA THR A 166 47.97 -1.68 22.97
C THR A 166 48.98 -0.66 22.43
N PRO A 167 49.76 -0.98 21.39
CA PRO A 167 50.68 -0.02 20.79
C PRO A 167 49.88 0.99 19.96
N VAL A 168 50.11 2.28 20.21
CA VAL A 168 49.49 3.38 19.46
C VAL A 168 50.59 4.35 19.01
N ALA A 169 50.87 4.37 17.71
CA ALA A 169 51.98 5.12 17.12
C ALA A 169 53.33 4.82 17.81
N LEU A 170 53.97 5.82 18.43
CA LEU A 170 55.27 5.71 19.12
C LEU A 170 55.15 5.42 20.64
N GLY A 171 53.96 5.09 21.13
CA GLY A 171 53.72 4.81 22.56
C GLY A 171 52.75 3.66 22.81
N SER A 172 52.32 3.50 24.05
CA SER A 172 51.30 2.51 24.46
C SER A 172 50.18 3.19 25.23
N ALA A 173 48.94 2.82 24.90
CA ALA A 173 47.72 3.31 25.53
C ALA A 173 46.99 2.15 26.22
N LEU A 174 46.24 2.44 27.29
CA LEU A 174 45.33 1.45 27.87
C LEU A 174 44.22 1.08 26.87
N VAL A 175 43.77 -0.16 26.93
CA VAL A 175 42.66 -0.71 26.15
C VAL A 175 41.39 -0.69 27.01
N SER A 176 40.27 -0.26 26.42
CA SER A 176 38.95 -0.27 27.03
C SER A 176 38.08 -1.41 26.47
N TRP A 177 36.83 -1.53 26.90
CA TRP A 177 35.96 -2.61 26.40
C TRP A 177 35.55 -2.36 24.94
N SER A 178 34.88 -1.23 24.67
CA SER A 178 34.38 -0.89 23.34
C SER A 178 35.38 -0.09 22.50
N GLY A 179 36.37 0.57 23.12
CA GLY A 179 37.28 1.49 22.41
C GLY A 179 36.63 2.85 22.13
N SER A 180 35.54 3.19 22.83
CA SER A 180 34.79 4.44 22.67
C SER A 180 35.53 5.63 23.31
N MET A 181 35.40 6.84 22.74
CA MET A 181 36.01 8.03 23.34
C MET A 181 35.46 8.32 24.76
N PHE A 182 34.19 7.99 24.99
CA PHE A 182 33.49 8.18 26.25
C PHE A 182 34.16 7.44 27.43
N GLU A 183 34.48 6.15 27.26
CA GLU A 183 35.12 5.32 28.30
C GLU A 183 36.43 5.94 28.83
N TYR A 184 37.17 6.63 27.95
CA TYR A 184 38.42 7.31 28.30
C TYR A 184 38.18 8.70 28.90
N LEU A 185 37.37 9.54 28.26
CA LEU A 185 37.36 10.98 28.51
C LEU A 185 36.20 11.48 29.38
N MET A 186 35.13 10.71 29.58
CA MET A 186 34.04 11.11 30.48
C MET A 186 34.55 11.38 31.90
N PRO A 187 35.38 10.51 32.52
CA PRO A 187 35.93 10.78 33.85
C PRO A 187 36.74 12.09 33.93
N ALA A 188 37.38 12.51 32.83
CA ALA A 188 38.18 13.74 32.76
C ALA A 188 37.35 15.03 32.85
N LEU A 189 36.01 14.95 32.80
CA LEU A 189 35.12 16.08 33.06
C LEU A 189 35.27 16.60 34.50
N VAL A 190 35.56 15.71 35.45
CA VAL A 190 35.68 16.04 36.88
C VAL A 190 36.99 15.58 37.50
N MET A 191 37.63 14.52 36.97
CA MET A 191 38.91 14.03 37.46
C MET A 191 40.09 14.74 36.80
N ARG A 192 41.12 15.04 37.59
CA ARG A 192 42.42 15.49 37.10
C ARG A 192 43.23 14.32 36.54
N SER A 193 44.02 14.59 35.52
CA SER A 193 45.01 13.67 34.98
C SER A 193 46.41 14.31 35.13
N PRO A 194 47.14 13.99 36.22
CA PRO A 194 48.45 14.57 36.49
C PRO A 194 49.41 14.40 35.32
N SER A 195 50.28 15.39 35.10
CA SER A 195 51.23 15.35 34.00
C SER A 195 52.21 14.18 34.17
N GLY A 196 52.40 13.39 33.10
CA GLY A 196 53.25 12.20 33.14
C GLY A 196 52.60 10.96 33.78
N SER A 197 51.30 11.02 34.10
CA SER A 197 50.53 9.83 34.51
C SER A 197 50.17 8.94 33.32
N LEU A 198 49.94 7.65 33.60
CA LEU A 198 49.48 6.64 32.64
C LEU A 198 48.17 7.06 31.97
N LEU A 199 47.23 7.63 32.73
CA LEU A 199 45.95 8.12 32.22
C LEU A 199 46.13 9.31 31.28
N GLN A 200 46.96 10.28 31.64
CA GLN A 200 47.23 11.43 30.78
C GLN A 200 47.89 11.02 29.45
N GLN A 201 48.85 10.09 29.50
CA GLN A 201 49.45 9.53 28.28
C GLN A 201 48.41 8.80 27.42
N THR A 202 47.58 7.96 28.05
CA THR A 202 46.51 7.22 27.36
C THR A 202 45.55 8.18 26.64
N TYR A 203 45.08 9.23 27.30
CA TYR A 203 44.13 10.19 26.70
C TYR A 203 44.70 10.85 25.44
N ARG A 204 45.98 11.25 25.47
CA ARG A 204 46.64 11.84 24.28
C ARG A 204 46.72 10.85 23.12
N LEU A 205 47.14 9.62 23.39
CA LEU A 205 47.31 8.59 22.37
C LEU A 205 45.97 8.13 21.78
N VAL A 206 44.92 8.00 22.60
CA VAL A 206 43.57 7.65 22.14
C VAL A 206 42.98 8.72 21.23
N VAL A 207 43.10 10.01 21.59
CA VAL A 207 42.64 11.11 20.74
C VAL A 207 43.40 11.11 19.40
N GLN A 208 44.72 10.91 19.42
CA GLN A 208 45.52 10.79 18.21
C GLN A 208 45.07 9.61 17.33
N ARG A 209 44.81 8.44 17.91
CA ARG A 209 44.34 7.27 17.16
C ARG A 209 42.96 7.48 16.54
N GLN A 210 42.04 8.12 17.26
CA GLN A 210 40.73 8.53 16.74
C GLN A 210 40.87 9.48 15.54
N MET A 211 41.77 10.46 15.62
CA MET A 211 42.06 11.37 14.51
C MET A 211 42.63 10.63 13.29
N SER A 212 43.61 9.73 13.50
CA SER A 212 44.20 8.93 12.43
C SER A 212 43.17 8.01 11.77
N TYR A 213 42.33 7.33 12.55
CA TYR A 213 41.32 6.42 12.02
C TYR A 213 40.23 7.15 11.23
N GLY A 214 39.78 8.32 11.68
CA GLY A 214 38.88 9.18 10.89
C GLY A 214 39.51 9.60 9.55
N ALA A 215 40.80 9.95 9.55
CA ALA A 215 41.54 10.28 8.33
C ALA A 215 41.69 9.07 7.38
N GLU A 216 42.02 7.88 7.90
CA GLU A 216 42.09 6.62 7.14
C GLU A 216 40.77 6.30 6.42
N ARG A 217 39.62 6.61 7.04
CA ARG A 217 38.27 6.37 6.51
C ARG A 217 37.70 7.56 5.73
N GLY A 218 38.40 8.68 5.64
CA GLY A 218 37.95 9.89 4.93
C GLY A 218 36.82 10.67 5.61
N VAL A 219 36.50 10.39 6.88
CA VAL A 219 35.37 10.99 7.63
C VAL A 219 35.87 11.90 8.77
N PRO A 220 35.00 12.71 9.41
CA PRO A 220 35.32 13.33 10.70
C PRO A 220 35.60 12.28 11.78
N TRP A 221 36.25 12.66 12.88
CA TRP A 221 36.54 11.73 13.99
C TRP A 221 35.67 11.99 15.22
N GLY A 222 35.70 11.10 16.21
CA GLY A 222 34.85 11.18 17.41
C GLY A 222 33.91 9.98 17.52
N ILE A 223 34.44 8.77 17.37
CA ILE A 223 33.65 7.54 17.49
C ILE A 223 33.44 7.24 18.98
N SER A 224 32.19 7.11 19.37
CA SER A 224 31.76 6.86 20.73
C SER A 224 30.34 6.31 20.77
N GLU A 225 29.91 5.80 21.92
CA GLU A 225 28.54 5.34 22.16
C GLU A 225 27.52 6.43 21.79
N SER A 226 26.56 6.07 20.94
CA SER A 226 25.60 7.02 20.38
C SER A 226 24.41 6.31 19.75
N ALA A 227 23.37 7.07 19.41
CA ALA A 227 22.34 6.56 18.51
C ALA A 227 22.87 6.48 17.06
N TYR A 228 22.33 5.57 16.26
CA TYR A 228 22.78 5.33 14.88
C TYR A 228 21.60 5.10 13.92
N ASN A 229 21.84 4.95 12.61
CA ASN A 229 20.78 4.91 11.60
C ASN A 229 20.07 3.54 11.49
N GLU A 230 19.63 3.02 12.63
CA GLU A 230 18.75 1.85 12.75
C GLU A 230 17.57 2.22 13.64
N ARG A 231 16.37 1.70 13.32
CA ARG A 231 15.12 2.08 14.00
C ARG A 231 14.27 0.88 14.35
N ASP A 232 13.46 1.01 15.39
CA ASP A 232 12.41 0.04 15.73
C ASP A 232 11.11 0.31 14.93
N LEU A 233 10.07 -0.49 15.20
CA LEU A 233 8.75 -0.37 14.57
C LEU A 233 8.09 1.01 14.81
N ASP A 234 8.44 1.69 15.89
CA ASP A 234 7.97 3.03 16.25
C ASP A 234 8.84 4.14 15.63
N LEU A 235 9.79 3.78 14.76
CA LEU A 235 10.74 4.67 14.10
C LEU A 235 11.69 5.40 15.08
N THR A 236 11.92 4.83 16.26
CA THR A 236 12.89 5.36 17.24
C THR A 236 14.30 4.88 16.93
N TYR A 237 15.28 5.79 16.90
CA TYR A 237 16.68 5.44 16.68
C TYR A 237 17.21 4.54 17.80
N GLN A 238 17.91 3.47 17.41
CA GLN A 238 18.55 2.55 18.34
C GLN A 238 19.89 3.10 18.85
N TYR A 239 20.31 2.67 20.04
CA TYR A 239 21.53 3.12 20.70
C TYR A 239 22.50 1.96 20.86
N SER A 240 23.77 2.17 20.53
CA SER A 240 24.80 1.14 20.64
C SER A 240 26.16 1.74 21.02
N ASN A 241 27.10 0.86 21.36
CA ASN A 241 28.47 1.22 21.65
C ASN A 241 29.34 1.16 20.38
N PHE A 242 30.10 2.22 20.13
CA PHE A 242 31.00 2.31 18.98
C PHE A 242 32.41 2.69 19.44
N GLY A 243 33.42 2.10 18.82
CA GLY A 243 34.80 2.40 19.12
C GLY A 243 35.76 2.14 17.97
N VAL A 244 37.03 2.49 18.18
CA VAL A 244 38.07 2.36 17.16
C VAL A 244 38.75 1.00 17.27
N PRO A 245 38.89 0.24 16.16
CA PRO A 245 39.65 -1.00 16.14
C PRO A 245 41.07 -0.85 16.70
N GLY A 246 41.45 -1.80 17.56
CA GLY A 246 42.73 -1.79 18.27
C GLY A 246 42.76 -0.98 19.57
N LEU A 247 41.68 -0.24 19.92
CA LEU A 247 41.50 0.41 21.23
C LEU A 247 40.50 -0.29 22.15
N GLY A 248 39.72 -1.24 21.63
CA GLY A 248 38.72 -2.01 22.38
C GLY A 248 39.01 -3.52 22.39
N LEU A 249 38.42 -4.25 23.35
CA LEU A 249 38.42 -5.72 23.42
C LEU A 249 37.22 -6.35 22.71
N GLN A 250 36.17 -5.58 22.44
CA GLN A 250 34.95 -6.01 21.74
C GLN A 250 35.25 -6.39 20.28
N ARG A 251 34.65 -7.49 19.82
CA ARG A 251 34.77 -7.93 18.42
C ARG A 251 33.89 -7.07 17.50
N GLY A 252 34.29 -6.92 16.24
CA GLY A 252 33.46 -6.28 15.20
C GLY A 252 33.54 -4.76 15.13
N LEU A 253 34.44 -4.11 15.88
CA LEU A 253 34.57 -2.64 15.92
C LEU A 253 34.86 -1.97 14.56
N SER A 254 35.25 -2.74 13.54
CA SER A 254 35.49 -2.24 12.18
C SER A 254 34.23 -2.18 11.31
N GLU A 255 33.14 -2.87 11.73
CA GLU A 255 31.91 -3.05 10.96
C GLU A 255 31.06 -1.78 10.90
N ASP A 256 31.03 -1.01 11.99
CA ASP A 256 30.27 0.23 12.12
C ASP A 256 31.16 1.48 12.09
N LEU A 257 30.70 2.52 11.41
CA LEU A 257 31.40 3.80 11.33
C LEU A 257 30.45 4.96 11.69
N VAL A 258 30.31 5.21 12.99
CA VAL A 258 29.40 6.22 13.55
C VAL A 258 30.19 7.30 14.29
N ILE A 259 29.99 8.57 13.91
CA ILE A 259 30.69 9.72 14.49
C ILE A 259 29.75 10.50 15.40
N ALA A 260 30.12 10.66 16.67
CA ALA A 260 29.35 11.37 17.67
C ALA A 260 29.99 12.74 17.98
N PRO A 261 29.31 13.88 17.73
CA PRO A 261 29.88 15.20 17.97
C PRO A 261 30.32 15.46 19.42
N TYR A 262 29.62 14.89 20.41
CA TYR A 262 29.98 15.07 21.83
C TYR A 262 31.36 14.46 22.15
N ALA A 263 31.78 13.40 21.44
CA ALA A 263 33.09 12.79 21.61
C ALA A 263 34.22 13.75 21.18
N SER A 264 33.98 14.55 20.13
CA SER A 264 34.89 15.62 19.73
C SER A 264 34.96 16.72 20.80
N ALA A 265 33.83 17.04 21.44
CA ALA A 265 33.82 18.00 22.54
C ALA A 265 34.59 17.48 23.77
N LEU A 266 34.47 16.20 24.11
CA LEU A 266 35.28 15.58 25.18
C LEU A 266 36.79 15.69 24.88
N ALA A 267 37.18 15.42 23.63
CA ALA A 267 38.57 15.52 23.19
C ALA A 267 39.16 16.94 23.26
N ALA A 268 38.32 17.98 23.31
CA ALA A 268 38.77 19.36 23.49
C ALA A 268 39.52 19.57 24.81
N MET A 269 39.25 18.75 25.84
CA MET A 269 39.99 18.78 27.11
C MET A 269 41.45 18.29 26.99
N ILE A 270 41.78 17.62 25.87
CA ILE A 270 43.11 17.06 25.58
C ILE A 270 43.81 17.86 24.48
N ASP A 271 43.13 18.08 23.35
CA ASP A 271 43.60 18.88 22.22
C ASP A 271 42.47 19.83 21.74
N PRO A 272 42.39 21.06 22.29
CA PRO A 272 41.31 21.98 21.98
C PRO A 272 41.36 22.49 20.53
N VAL A 273 42.55 22.57 19.91
CA VAL A 273 42.70 23.09 18.55
C VAL A 273 42.21 22.05 17.54
N ALA A 274 42.59 20.78 17.71
CA ALA A 274 42.12 19.70 16.86
C ALA A 274 40.60 19.50 16.99
N ALA A 275 40.07 19.52 18.21
CA ALA A 275 38.64 19.40 18.48
C ALA A 275 37.82 20.53 17.84
N ALA A 276 38.28 21.79 17.94
CA ALA A 276 37.62 22.93 17.31
C ALA A 276 37.52 22.78 15.78
N ARG A 277 38.62 22.36 15.12
CA ARG A 277 38.62 22.11 13.66
C ARG A 277 37.66 20.98 13.27
N ASN A 278 37.62 19.90 14.06
CA ASN A 278 36.72 18.79 13.78
C ASN A 278 35.25 19.15 13.98
N LEU A 279 34.93 19.92 15.03
CA LEU A 279 33.58 20.45 15.25
C LEU A 279 33.13 21.37 14.11
N SER A 280 34.02 22.22 13.58
CA SER A 280 33.73 23.00 12.36
C SER A 280 33.43 22.11 11.16
N ARG A 281 34.24 21.07 10.93
CA ARG A 281 34.00 20.07 9.87
C ARG A 281 32.66 19.34 10.04
N LEU A 282 32.29 19.00 11.27
CA LEU A 282 30.99 18.39 11.58
C LEU A 282 29.82 19.34 11.25
N VAL A 283 29.97 20.64 11.50
CA VAL A 283 28.97 21.64 11.10
C VAL A 283 28.81 21.70 9.57
N GLU A 284 29.91 21.65 8.82
CA GLU A 284 29.88 21.65 7.34
C GLU A 284 29.11 20.44 6.75
N VAL A 285 29.16 19.30 7.43
CA VAL A 285 28.43 18.07 7.04
C VAL A 285 26.97 18.07 7.53
N GLY A 286 26.53 19.12 8.22
CA GLY A 286 25.14 19.27 8.67
C GLY A 286 24.84 18.74 10.07
N ALA A 287 25.85 18.46 10.89
CA ALA A 287 25.68 17.88 12.23
C ALA A 287 25.04 18.82 13.28
N ARG A 288 24.65 20.05 12.91
CA ARG A 288 24.13 21.06 13.84
C ARG A 288 22.68 21.41 13.52
N GLY A 289 21.79 21.27 14.51
CA GLY A 289 20.42 21.73 14.47
C GLY A 289 20.13 22.86 15.46
N SER A 290 18.86 23.11 15.72
CA SER A 290 18.38 24.23 16.55
C SER A 290 18.83 24.17 18.02
N TYR A 291 19.06 22.97 18.56
CA TYR A 291 19.44 22.77 19.96
C TYR A 291 20.93 22.45 20.16
N GLY A 292 21.76 22.60 19.12
CA GLY A 292 23.18 22.26 19.16
C GLY A 292 23.54 21.15 18.16
N PHE A 293 24.53 20.34 18.50
CA PHE A 293 24.90 19.20 17.66
C PHE A 293 23.86 18.09 17.80
N TYR A 294 23.52 17.46 16.66
CA TYR A 294 22.78 16.22 16.62
C TYR A 294 23.59 15.08 17.23
N GLU A 295 22.88 13.99 17.55
CA GLU A 295 23.41 12.85 18.28
C GLU A 295 24.60 12.17 17.57
N ALA A 296 24.46 11.85 16.29
CA ALA A 296 25.52 11.19 15.52
C ALA A 296 25.38 11.36 13.99
N LEU A 297 26.45 10.96 13.29
CA LEU A 297 26.50 10.80 11.84
C LEU A 297 26.91 9.36 11.54
N ASP A 298 26.04 8.60 10.89
CA ASP A 298 26.28 7.20 10.52
C ASP A 298 26.79 7.10 9.07
N TYR A 299 27.98 6.55 8.90
CA TYR A 299 28.65 6.32 7.60
C TYR A 299 28.66 4.83 7.20
N THR A 300 27.87 4.00 7.89
CA THR A 300 27.89 2.54 7.70
C THR A 300 27.13 2.15 6.44
N ARG A 301 27.84 1.60 5.44
CA ARG A 301 27.31 1.37 4.08
C ARG A 301 26.02 0.55 4.02
N SER A 302 25.85 -0.46 4.87
CA SER A 302 24.65 -1.30 4.91
C SER A 302 23.40 -0.57 5.41
N ARG A 303 23.55 0.60 6.04
CA ARG A 303 22.46 1.41 6.61
C ARG A 303 22.22 2.72 5.86
N LEU A 304 22.87 2.92 4.70
CA LEU A 304 22.72 4.13 3.90
C LEU A 304 21.76 3.90 2.73
N PRO A 305 20.83 4.84 2.47
CA PRO A 305 20.08 4.87 1.21
C PRO A 305 21.01 5.01 0.01
N GLU A 306 20.56 4.56 -1.16
CA GLU A 306 21.30 4.70 -2.42
C GLU A 306 21.66 6.18 -2.65
N GLU A 307 22.89 6.43 -3.11
CA GLU A 307 23.47 7.77 -3.38
C GLU A 307 23.79 8.68 -2.18
N LYS A 308 23.43 8.33 -0.93
CA LYS A 308 23.77 9.17 0.24
C LYS A 308 25.11 8.77 0.89
N PRO A 309 26.05 9.70 1.11
CA PRO A 309 27.34 9.40 1.72
C PRO A 309 27.32 9.30 3.25
N VAL A 310 26.24 9.78 3.90
CA VAL A 310 26.08 9.80 5.37
C VAL A 310 24.60 9.94 5.75
N ALA A 311 24.19 9.34 6.87
CA ALA A 311 22.89 9.56 7.51
C ALA A 311 23.06 10.35 8.82
N ILE A 312 22.31 11.45 8.97
CA ILE A 312 22.34 12.29 10.18
C ILE A 312 21.29 11.76 11.17
N VAL A 313 21.72 11.41 12.38
CA VAL A 313 20.84 10.95 13.45
C VAL A 313 20.25 12.16 14.16
N CYS A 314 19.11 12.65 13.67
CA CYS A 314 18.44 13.86 14.16
C CYS A 314 17.78 13.68 15.55
N ALA A 315 18.56 13.33 16.56
CA ALA A 315 18.16 13.21 17.96
C ALA A 315 19.05 14.11 18.85
N TYR A 316 18.59 14.37 20.08
CA TYR A 316 19.36 15.11 21.09
C TYR A 316 19.31 14.36 22.43
N MET A 317 20.44 13.84 22.88
CA MET A 317 20.55 13.24 24.22
C MET A 317 21.02 14.26 25.26
N ALA A 318 20.22 14.44 26.31
CA ALA A 318 20.48 15.44 27.36
C ALA A 318 21.87 15.25 28.01
N HIS A 319 22.30 14.02 28.22
CA HIS A 319 23.60 13.71 28.82
C HIS A 319 24.76 14.03 27.86
N HIS A 320 24.64 13.77 26.55
CA HIS A 320 25.64 14.16 25.54
C HIS A 320 25.78 15.68 25.42
N GLN A 321 24.67 16.41 25.46
CA GLN A 321 24.69 17.88 25.50
C GLN A 321 25.35 18.39 26.80
N GLY A 322 25.00 17.79 27.94
CA GLY A 322 25.59 18.12 29.25
C GLY A 322 27.11 17.92 29.28
N MET A 323 27.59 16.78 28.78
CA MET A 323 29.03 16.49 28.68
C MET A 323 29.75 17.48 27.75
N THR A 324 29.14 17.80 26.60
CA THR A 324 29.68 18.80 25.67
C THR A 324 29.87 20.15 26.37
N LEU A 325 28.85 20.62 27.09
CA LEU A 325 28.91 21.90 27.82
C LEU A 325 29.99 21.89 28.91
N ILE A 326 30.09 20.82 29.69
CA ILE A 326 31.09 20.72 30.77
C ILE A 326 32.51 20.64 30.20
N ALA A 327 32.72 19.87 29.13
CA ALA A 327 34.03 19.76 28.48
C ALA A 327 34.50 21.13 27.97
N LEU A 328 33.64 21.86 27.26
CA LEU A 328 33.94 23.21 26.78
C LEU A 328 34.15 24.19 27.93
N ALA A 329 33.34 24.12 28.99
CA ALA A 329 33.53 24.95 30.17
C ALA A 329 34.87 24.70 30.86
N ASN A 330 35.30 23.44 30.97
CA ASN A 330 36.62 23.10 31.50
C ASN A 330 37.77 23.62 30.63
N VAL A 331 37.61 23.70 29.31
CA VAL A 331 38.61 24.29 28.42
C VAL A 331 38.64 25.81 28.57
N LEU A 332 37.47 26.45 28.60
CA LEU A 332 37.35 27.92 28.61
C LEU A 332 37.58 28.55 29.99
N ARG A 333 37.47 27.78 31.07
CA ARG A 333 37.53 28.24 32.46
C ARG A 333 38.56 27.47 33.29
N ASP A 334 39.67 27.09 32.66
CA ASP A 334 40.83 26.46 33.31
C ASP A 334 40.48 25.28 34.23
N GLY A 335 39.60 24.40 33.77
CA GLY A 335 39.21 23.17 34.47
C GLY A 335 38.36 23.39 35.71
N VAL A 336 37.53 24.44 35.76
CA VAL A 336 36.72 24.82 36.93
C VAL A 336 35.92 23.65 37.55
N MET A 337 35.36 22.74 36.76
CA MET A 337 34.59 21.61 37.31
C MET A 337 35.49 20.58 37.96
N ARG A 338 36.68 20.34 37.41
CA ARG A 338 37.72 19.52 38.04
C ARG A 338 38.21 20.14 39.34
N ALA A 339 38.40 21.47 39.36
CA ALA A 339 38.80 22.17 40.58
C ALA A 339 37.74 22.05 41.70
N ARG A 340 36.45 22.09 41.36
CA ARG A 340 35.36 21.88 42.31
C ARG A 340 35.33 20.45 42.85
N PHE A 341 35.44 19.45 41.98
CA PHE A 341 35.47 18.04 42.39
C PHE A 341 36.65 17.73 43.32
N HIS A 342 37.83 18.21 42.95
CA HIS A 342 39.06 18.03 43.74
C HIS A 342 39.18 18.94 44.98
N GLY A 343 38.22 19.86 45.17
CA GLY A 343 38.14 20.68 46.39
C GLY A 343 37.44 19.99 47.56
N GLU A 344 36.79 18.84 47.32
CA GLU A 344 36.16 18.06 48.38
C GLU A 344 37.22 17.28 49.18
N PRO A 345 37.23 17.35 50.53
CA PRO A 345 38.30 16.75 51.34
C PRO A 345 38.52 15.24 51.11
N ILE A 346 37.45 14.46 50.96
CA ILE A 346 37.53 13.01 50.72
C ILE A 346 38.18 12.68 49.35
N ILE A 347 37.93 13.52 48.36
CA ILE A 347 38.53 13.40 47.03
C ILE A 347 40.01 13.78 47.09
N GLN A 348 40.33 14.88 47.77
CA GLN A 348 41.71 15.35 47.94
C GLN A 348 42.59 14.30 48.62
N ALA A 349 42.07 13.59 49.63
CA ALA A 349 42.77 12.51 50.31
C ALA A 349 43.11 11.31 49.39
N THR A 350 42.36 11.15 48.29
CA THR A 350 42.44 9.98 47.39
C THR A 350 43.25 10.26 46.12
N GLU A 351 43.68 11.51 45.88
CA GLU A 351 44.34 11.96 44.65
C GLU A 351 45.62 11.19 44.26
N LEU A 352 46.32 10.59 45.23
CA LEU A 352 47.55 9.83 44.98
C LEU A 352 47.33 8.66 44.01
N LEU A 353 46.12 8.10 43.94
CA LEU A 353 45.78 7.02 42.99
C LEU A 353 45.91 7.44 41.52
N LEU A 354 45.80 8.74 41.24
CA LEU A 354 45.86 9.30 39.89
C LEU A 354 47.31 9.53 39.41
N GLN A 355 48.31 9.36 40.29
CA GLN A 355 49.73 9.62 39.98
C GLN A 355 50.49 8.39 39.45
N GLU A 356 49.77 7.38 38.96
CA GLU A 356 50.38 6.17 38.39
C GLU A 356 51.20 6.51 37.14
N ARG A 357 52.49 6.11 37.12
CA ARG A 357 53.38 6.33 35.97
C ARG A 357 53.19 5.24 34.90
N PRO A 358 53.38 5.56 33.62
CA PRO A 358 53.39 4.55 32.57
C PRO A 358 54.52 3.52 32.80
N PRO A 359 54.26 2.21 32.62
CA PRO A 359 55.30 1.18 32.75
C PRO A 359 56.43 1.37 31.73
N ARG A 360 57.68 1.09 32.10
CA ARG A 360 58.84 1.15 31.20
C ARG A 360 58.96 -0.08 30.28
N ASP A 361 58.55 -1.24 30.78
CA ASP A 361 58.51 -2.51 30.05
C ASP A 361 57.05 -2.98 30.00
N VAL A 362 56.45 -2.93 28.81
CA VAL A 362 55.04 -3.31 28.61
C VAL A 362 54.98 -4.65 27.90
N ALA A 363 54.36 -5.64 28.52
CA ALA A 363 53.90 -6.84 27.83
C ALA A 363 52.72 -6.43 26.93
N VAL A 364 53.03 -6.03 25.70
CA VAL A 364 52.05 -5.55 24.72
C VAL A 364 51.10 -6.70 24.37
N ALA A 365 49.80 -6.51 24.62
CA ALA A 365 48.79 -7.38 24.04
C ALA A 365 48.82 -7.14 22.52
N ARG A 366 49.32 -8.12 21.75
CA ARG A 366 49.32 -8.02 20.29
C ARG A 366 47.86 -8.01 19.83
N PRO A 367 47.40 -6.99 19.08
CA PRO A 367 46.10 -7.06 18.42
C PRO A 367 46.07 -8.33 17.57
N ARG A 368 44.98 -9.10 17.67
CA ARG A 368 44.86 -10.37 16.95
C ARG A 368 44.85 -10.07 15.45
N VAL A 369 45.56 -10.90 14.68
CA VAL A 369 45.81 -10.71 13.24
C VAL A 369 44.51 -10.52 12.43
N GLU A 370 43.37 -11.04 12.90
CA GLU A 370 42.04 -10.84 12.31
C GLU A 370 41.55 -9.38 12.33
N GLU A 371 42.00 -8.53 13.26
CA GLU A 371 41.61 -7.10 13.34
C GLU A 371 42.50 -6.17 12.50
N VAL A 372 43.73 -6.61 12.16
CA VAL A 372 44.69 -5.85 11.34
C VAL A 372 44.69 -6.33 9.88
N GLN A 373 44.24 -7.57 9.65
CA GLN A 373 44.02 -8.17 8.33
C GLN A 373 42.55 -8.55 8.14
N ALA A 374 41.63 -7.61 8.35
CA ALA A 374 40.40 -7.64 7.60
C ALA A 374 40.67 -6.89 6.28
N PRO A 375 41.07 -7.56 5.18
CA PRO A 375 40.80 -6.97 3.89
C PRO A 375 39.31 -6.64 3.87
N ALA A 376 38.96 -5.56 3.18
CA ALA A 376 37.60 -5.25 2.83
C ALA A 376 36.98 -6.44 2.06
N HIS A 377 36.54 -7.47 2.78
CA HIS A 377 35.32 -8.16 2.42
C HIS A 377 34.25 -7.11 2.67
N ALA A 378 34.10 -6.22 1.67
CA ALA A 378 32.78 -5.83 1.27
C ALA A 378 31.99 -7.13 1.32
N ARG A 379 31.11 -7.29 2.32
CA ARG A 379 29.90 -8.06 2.07
C ARG A 379 29.43 -7.48 0.76
N ASP A 380 29.48 -8.32 -0.29
CA ASP A 380 29.02 -7.95 -1.60
C ASP A 380 27.74 -7.17 -1.37
N PHE A 381 27.74 -5.93 -1.86
CA PHE A 381 26.57 -5.09 -1.89
C PHE A 381 25.50 -6.02 -2.48
N VAL A 382 24.57 -6.51 -1.66
CA VAL A 382 23.36 -7.11 -2.21
C VAL A 382 22.58 -5.86 -2.58
N PRO A 383 22.59 -5.43 -3.86
CA PRO A 383 21.78 -4.29 -4.25
C PRO A 383 20.36 -4.53 -3.76
N PRO A 384 19.58 -3.48 -3.45
CA PRO A 384 18.18 -3.64 -3.09
C PRO A 384 17.54 -4.59 -4.10
N ALA A 385 17.11 -5.76 -3.64
CA ALA A 385 16.54 -6.75 -4.52
C ALA A 385 15.24 -6.15 -5.05
N PHE A 386 15.11 -6.04 -6.36
CA PHE A 386 13.87 -5.64 -7.02
C PHE A 386 13.45 -6.71 -8.03
N ARG A 387 12.14 -6.86 -8.23
CA ARG A 387 11.57 -7.71 -9.28
C ARG A 387 11.27 -6.86 -10.49
N GLN A 388 11.87 -7.21 -11.62
CA GLN A 388 11.71 -6.46 -12.87
C GLN A 388 10.89 -7.26 -13.89
N PHE A 389 9.91 -6.61 -14.51
CA PHE A 389 9.04 -7.18 -15.53
C PHE A 389 9.11 -6.34 -16.81
N PRO A 390 9.57 -6.90 -17.94
CA PRO A 390 9.70 -6.15 -19.18
C PRO A 390 8.39 -6.04 -19.98
N LEU A 391 7.37 -6.84 -19.66
CA LEU A 391 6.12 -6.94 -20.42
C LEU A 391 4.91 -7.02 -19.47
N PRO A 392 3.74 -6.49 -19.87
CA PRO A 392 2.50 -6.53 -19.08
C PRO A 392 1.62 -7.78 -19.36
N HIS A 393 2.09 -8.73 -20.20
CA HIS A 393 1.29 -9.82 -20.75
C HIS A 393 1.56 -11.19 -20.12
N ASP A 394 2.14 -11.24 -18.92
CA ASP A 394 2.25 -12.49 -18.19
C ASP A 394 0.87 -13.16 -18.06
N SER A 395 0.84 -14.48 -18.24
CA SER A 395 -0.39 -15.30 -18.22
C SER A 395 -1.20 -15.13 -16.94
N THR A 396 -0.54 -14.82 -15.84
CA THR A 396 -1.14 -14.43 -14.57
C THR A 396 -0.55 -13.08 -14.17
N PRO A 397 -1.37 -12.10 -13.73
CA PRO A 397 -0.88 -10.80 -13.30
C PRO A 397 0.20 -10.93 -12.21
N ARG A 398 1.32 -10.22 -12.39
CA ARG A 398 2.37 -10.13 -11.36
C ARG A 398 2.03 -8.97 -10.44
N THR A 399 1.94 -9.22 -9.14
CA THR A 399 1.46 -8.23 -8.16
C THR A 399 2.58 -7.69 -7.28
N GLN A 400 2.37 -6.49 -6.74
CA GLN A 400 3.11 -5.92 -5.61
C GLN A 400 2.12 -5.39 -4.57
N LEU A 401 2.28 -5.81 -3.32
CA LEU A 401 1.54 -5.27 -2.18
C LEU A 401 2.42 -4.26 -1.42
N LEU A 402 1.90 -3.05 -1.27
CA LEU A 402 2.49 -1.97 -0.48
C LEU A 402 1.52 -1.64 0.67
N SER A 403 2.01 -1.52 1.90
CA SER A 403 1.15 -1.28 3.05
C SER A 403 1.88 -0.58 4.20
N ASN A 404 1.14 0.25 4.93
CA ASN A 404 1.55 0.79 6.23
C ASN A 404 0.87 0.01 7.39
N GLY A 405 0.31 -1.16 7.12
CA GLY A 405 -0.44 -2.00 8.06
C GLY A 405 -1.95 -1.71 8.10
N ARG A 406 -2.38 -0.48 7.78
CA ARG A 406 -3.81 -0.10 7.74
C ARG A 406 -4.28 0.22 6.33
N TYR A 407 -3.52 1.06 5.63
CA TYR A 407 -3.71 1.38 4.21
C TYR A 407 -2.87 0.43 3.35
N THR A 408 -3.50 -0.21 2.37
CA THR A 408 -2.88 -1.20 1.49
C THR A 408 -3.20 -0.90 0.04
N VAL A 409 -2.16 -1.00 -0.81
CA VAL A 409 -2.25 -0.87 -2.26
C VAL A 409 -1.72 -2.14 -2.90
N MET A 410 -2.52 -2.72 -3.78
CA MET A 410 -2.09 -3.81 -4.66
C MET A 410 -1.95 -3.26 -6.07
N LEU A 411 -0.83 -3.53 -6.74
CA LEU A 411 -0.61 -3.16 -8.14
C LEU A 411 -0.22 -4.38 -8.95
N THR A 412 -0.68 -4.45 -10.21
CA THR A 412 -0.21 -5.44 -11.18
C THR A 412 0.88 -4.85 -12.08
N SER A 413 1.67 -5.71 -12.72
CA SER A 413 2.64 -5.30 -13.74
C SER A 413 2.01 -4.66 -14.98
N ALA A 414 0.68 -4.69 -15.12
CA ALA A 414 -0.04 -3.94 -16.14
C ALA A 414 -0.50 -2.55 -15.66
N GLY A 415 -0.40 -2.24 -14.35
CA GLY A 415 -0.82 -0.97 -13.76
C GLY A 415 -2.22 -0.96 -13.16
N SER A 416 -2.90 -2.11 -13.13
CA SER A 416 -4.19 -2.30 -12.45
C SER A 416 -4.00 -2.62 -10.97
N GLY A 417 -5.06 -2.66 -10.16
CA GLY A 417 -4.89 -2.81 -8.72
C GLY A 417 -6.09 -2.41 -7.87
N TYR A 418 -5.87 -2.28 -6.56
CA TYR A 418 -6.85 -1.75 -5.62
C TYR A 418 -6.19 -0.94 -4.52
N SER A 419 -7.00 -0.13 -3.84
CA SER A 419 -6.64 0.59 -2.61
C SER A 419 -7.63 0.22 -1.51
N GLN A 420 -7.13 -0.15 -0.34
CA GLN A 420 -7.91 -0.59 0.82
C GLN A 420 -7.45 0.11 2.10
N TRP A 421 -8.37 0.33 3.02
CA TRP A 421 -8.08 0.89 4.34
C TRP A 421 -8.83 0.11 5.42
N ALA A 422 -8.10 -0.55 6.32
CA ALA A 422 -8.65 -1.37 7.40
C ALA A 422 -9.74 -2.36 6.92
N GLY A 423 -9.47 -3.07 5.82
CA GLY A 423 -10.41 -4.02 5.20
C GLY A 423 -11.52 -3.40 4.33
N LEU A 424 -11.73 -2.08 4.38
CA LEU A 424 -12.65 -1.37 3.50
C LEU A 424 -12.01 -1.10 2.14
N GLY A 425 -12.73 -1.41 1.06
CA GLY A 425 -12.34 -1.03 -0.30
C GLY A 425 -12.49 0.48 -0.49
N ILE A 426 -11.39 1.18 -0.75
CA ILE A 426 -11.44 2.59 -1.15
C ILE A 426 -11.82 2.67 -2.63
N THR A 427 -11.17 1.84 -3.45
CA THR A 427 -11.49 1.68 -4.86
C THR A 427 -12.13 0.32 -5.16
N ARG A 428 -12.96 0.26 -6.20
CA ARG A 428 -13.58 -1.00 -6.65
C ARG A 428 -12.53 -1.93 -7.25
N TRP A 429 -12.59 -3.21 -6.89
CA TRP A 429 -11.76 -4.26 -7.48
C TRP A 429 -12.43 -5.62 -7.42
N ARG A 430 -12.25 -6.39 -8.48
CA ARG A 430 -12.72 -7.78 -8.61
C ARG A 430 -11.65 -8.60 -9.29
N GLU A 431 -11.48 -9.84 -8.82
CA GLU A 431 -10.55 -10.81 -9.42
C GLU A 431 -10.94 -11.08 -10.89
N ASP A 432 -10.08 -10.69 -11.82
CA ASP A 432 -10.20 -11.01 -13.25
C ASP A 432 -8.81 -11.19 -13.88
N VAL A 433 -8.35 -12.44 -13.94
CA VAL A 433 -7.04 -12.82 -14.51
C VAL A 433 -6.91 -12.49 -16.01
N THR A 434 -8.02 -12.53 -16.75
CA THR A 434 -8.02 -12.33 -18.20
C THR A 434 -7.94 -10.85 -18.53
N ARG A 435 -8.88 -10.05 -18.02
CA ARG A 435 -9.03 -8.65 -18.42
C ARG A 435 -8.14 -7.69 -17.63
N ASP A 436 -7.92 -7.97 -16.34
CA ASP A 436 -7.14 -7.14 -15.40
C ASP A 436 -7.44 -5.64 -15.57
N HIS A 437 -8.71 -5.24 -15.41
CA HIS A 437 -9.20 -3.91 -15.80
C HIS A 437 -9.67 -3.04 -14.62
N TRP A 438 -9.53 -3.50 -13.38
CA TRP A 438 -9.88 -2.75 -12.17
C TRP A 438 -8.68 -2.03 -11.59
N GLY A 439 -8.81 -0.74 -11.24
CA GLY A 439 -7.75 0.01 -10.57
C GLY A 439 -7.88 1.51 -10.63
N THR A 440 -6.82 2.16 -10.12
CA THR A 440 -6.63 3.62 -10.18
C THR A 440 -5.69 3.96 -11.32
N TYR A 441 -6.17 4.75 -12.27
CA TYR A 441 -5.48 5.01 -13.53
C TYR A 441 -5.12 6.47 -13.72
N LEU A 442 -4.02 6.70 -14.43
CA LEU A 442 -3.58 8.03 -14.85
C LEU A 442 -3.43 8.02 -16.37
N PHE A 443 -4.31 8.77 -17.04
CA PHE A 443 -4.31 8.93 -18.49
C PHE A 443 -3.41 10.09 -18.90
N LEU A 444 -2.73 9.93 -20.04
CA LEU A 444 -2.02 10.98 -20.74
C LEU A 444 -2.66 11.19 -22.11
N ARG A 445 -2.85 12.45 -22.49
CA ARG A 445 -3.30 12.84 -23.82
C ARG A 445 -2.41 13.95 -24.37
N ASP A 446 -1.84 13.72 -25.55
CA ASP A 446 -1.19 14.80 -26.32
C ASP A 446 -2.28 15.64 -27.00
N VAL A 447 -2.40 16.90 -26.60
CA VAL A 447 -3.44 17.83 -27.09
C VAL A 447 -3.30 18.07 -28.59
N GLN A 448 -2.08 18.00 -29.13
CA GLN A 448 -1.81 18.30 -30.54
C GLN A 448 -2.15 17.11 -31.45
N SER A 449 -1.71 15.91 -31.08
CA SER A 449 -1.93 14.70 -31.89
C SER A 449 -3.24 13.98 -31.57
N GLY A 450 -3.83 14.23 -30.40
CA GLY A 450 -4.99 13.49 -29.90
C GLY A 450 -4.66 12.08 -29.41
N ALA A 451 -3.38 11.67 -29.42
CA ALA A 451 -2.96 10.36 -28.93
C ALA A 451 -3.22 10.23 -27.42
N VAL A 452 -3.78 9.10 -27.00
CA VAL A 452 -4.12 8.79 -25.61
C VAL A 452 -3.44 7.50 -25.18
N TRP A 453 -2.80 7.52 -24.02
CA TRP A 453 -2.25 6.35 -23.36
C TRP A 453 -2.37 6.49 -21.83
N SER A 454 -1.83 5.53 -21.09
CA SER A 454 -1.82 5.56 -19.63
C SER A 454 -0.39 5.38 -19.11
N THR A 455 -0.17 5.73 -17.84
CA THR A 455 1.13 5.52 -17.17
C THR A 455 1.52 4.04 -17.08
N GLY A 456 0.52 3.16 -16.96
CA GLY A 456 0.65 1.70 -17.07
C GLY A 456 0.33 1.18 -18.49
N TYR A 457 0.14 -0.13 -18.60
CA TYR A 457 -0.45 -0.73 -19.80
C TYR A 457 -1.98 -0.60 -19.77
N GLN A 458 -2.56 -0.88 -18.62
CA GLN A 458 -3.96 -0.64 -18.30
C GLN A 458 -4.15 0.82 -17.85
N PRO A 459 -5.31 1.42 -18.16
CA PRO A 459 -6.49 0.79 -18.72
C PRO A 459 -6.58 0.95 -20.24
N THR A 460 -5.68 1.66 -20.91
CA THR A 460 -5.83 1.96 -22.35
C THR A 460 -5.52 0.75 -23.23
N GLY A 461 -4.56 -0.10 -22.84
CA GLY A 461 -4.14 -1.27 -23.63
C GLY A 461 -3.37 -0.90 -24.89
N VAL A 462 -2.95 0.36 -24.99
CA VAL A 462 -2.07 0.82 -26.07
C VAL A 462 -0.70 0.21 -25.85
N GLU A 463 -0.15 -0.42 -26.89
CA GLU A 463 1.16 -1.04 -26.85
C GLU A 463 2.26 0.05 -26.84
N PRO A 464 3.13 0.08 -25.81
CA PRO A 464 4.22 1.06 -25.74
C PRO A 464 5.43 0.68 -26.60
N ASP A 465 6.24 1.68 -26.96
CA ASP A 465 7.53 1.44 -27.65
C ASP A 465 8.58 0.81 -26.72
N ALA A 466 8.49 1.10 -25.43
CA ALA A 466 9.31 0.50 -24.37
C ALA A 466 8.53 0.44 -23.08
N TYR A 467 8.66 -0.66 -22.34
CA TYR A 467 7.98 -0.87 -21.06
C TYR A 467 8.90 -1.59 -20.07
N ARG A 468 8.82 -1.19 -18.81
CA ARG A 468 9.54 -1.82 -17.70
C ARG A 468 8.82 -1.52 -16.40
N VAL A 469 8.61 -2.54 -15.60
CA VAL A 469 8.07 -2.40 -14.24
C VAL A 469 9.10 -2.91 -13.25
N THR A 470 9.32 -2.16 -12.18
CA THR A 470 10.21 -2.52 -11.08
C THR A 470 9.40 -2.53 -9.79
N PHE A 471 9.39 -3.65 -9.09
CA PHE A 471 8.74 -3.78 -7.79
C PHE A 471 9.80 -3.97 -6.71
N SER A 472 9.67 -3.18 -5.64
CA SER A 472 10.50 -3.19 -4.44
C SER A 472 9.61 -3.16 -3.20
N GLU A 473 10.16 -3.45 -2.02
CA GLU A 473 9.36 -3.51 -0.79
C GLU A 473 8.73 -2.16 -0.39
N ASP A 474 9.35 -1.04 -0.77
CA ASP A 474 8.91 0.31 -0.45
C ASP A 474 8.07 0.96 -1.56
N ARG A 475 8.25 0.56 -2.82
CA ARG A 475 7.57 1.20 -3.97
C ARG A 475 7.42 0.33 -5.21
N ALA A 476 6.54 0.76 -6.11
CA ALA A 476 6.37 0.23 -7.45
C ALA A 476 6.65 1.31 -8.51
N GLU A 477 7.44 0.97 -9.52
CA GLU A 477 7.86 1.90 -10.57
C GLU A 477 7.49 1.36 -11.96
N PHE A 478 6.89 2.21 -12.79
CA PHE A 478 6.54 1.90 -14.17
C PHE A 478 7.25 2.88 -15.09
N HIS A 479 8.08 2.38 -15.99
CA HIS A 479 8.72 3.17 -17.03
C HIS A 479 8.14 2.78 -18.38
N ARG A 480 7.67 3.79 -19.11
CA ARG A 480 7.03 3.62 -20.40
C ARG A 480 7.53 4.69 -21.39
N ARG A 481 7.62 4.36 -22.67
CA ARG A 481 7.87 5.32 -23.75
C ARG A 481 6.82 5.17 -24.84
N ASP A 482 6.26 6.30 -25.26
CA ASP A 482 5.27 6.42 -26.33
C ASP A 482 5.73 7.54 -27.29
N GLY A 483 6.32 7.14 -28.41
CA GLY A 483 6.95 8.05 -29.36
C GLY A 483 8.06 8.89 -28.70
N ALA A 484 7.84 10.21 -28.67
CA ALA A 484 8.78 11.18 -28.11
C ALA A 484 8.58 11.45 -26.62
N ILE A 485 7.60 10.84 -25.96
CA ILE A 485 7.31 11.06 -24.55
C ILE A 485 7.76 9.86 -23.73
N ALA A 486 8.57 10.10 -22.70
CA ALA A 486 8.88 9.12 -21.68
C ALA A 486 8.11 9.43 -20.40
N THR A 487 7.51 8.41 -19.80
CA THR A 487 6.71 8.51 -18.59
C THR A 487 7.25 7.56 -17.54
N THR A 488 7.47 8.06 -16.33
CA THR A 488 7.76 7.24 -15.14
C THR A 488 6.66 7.45 -14.11
N LEU A 489 6.06 6.38 -13.61
CA LEU A 489 5.13 6.41 -12.49
C LEU A 489 5.78 5.70 -11.29
N GLU A 490 5.85 6.38 -10.15
CA GLU A 490 6.26 5.82 -8.86
C GLU A 490 5.05 5.80 -7.93
N VAL A 491 4.79 4.65 -7.31
CA VAL A 491 3.69 4.46 -6.36
C VAL A 491 4.23 3.98 -5.02
N LEU A 492 3.80 4.63 -3.94
CA LEU A 492 4.19 4.30 -2.57
C LEU A 492 3.05 4.56 -1.58
N VAL A 493 3.12 3.91 -0.42
CA VAL A 493 2.21 4.11 0.71
C VAL A 493 2.95 4.82 1.83
N SER A 494 2.34 5.86 2.40
CA SER A 494 2.97 6.61 3.47
C SER A 494 3.10 5.77 4.75
N PRO A 495 4.29 5.69 5.35
CA PRO A 495 4.49 5.04 6.64
C PRO A 495 3.82 5.75 7.82
N GLU A 496 3.59 7.06 7.72
CA GLU A 496 3.09 7.89 8.82
C GLU A 496 1.58 8.12 8.75
N ASP A 497 1.01 8.19 7.55
CA ASP A 497 -0.41 8.49 7.33
C ASP A 497 -1.06 7.45 6.42
N ASP A 498 -2.38 7.31 6.51
CA ASP A 498 -3.18 6.45 5.64
C ASP A 498 -3.36 7.09 4.25
N ALA A 499 -2.27 7.06 3.47
CA ALA A 499 -2.14 7.76 2.20
C ALA A 499 -1.37 6.91 1.16
N GLU A 500 -1.88 6.88 -0.07
CA GLU A 500 -1.09 6.47 -1.24
C GLU A 500 -0.69 7.68 -2.07
N LEU A 501 0.51 7.62 -2.64
CA LEU A 501 1.07 8.67 -3.48
C LEU A 501 1.51 8.05 -4.81
N ARG A 502 1.17 8.73 -5.91
CA ARG A 502 1.46 8.35 -7.29
C ARG A 502 2.16 9.52 -7.99
N ARG A 503 3.49 9.51 -8.06
CA ARG A 503 4.28 10.54 -8.77
C ARG A 503 4.45 10.14 -10.23
N VAL A 504 4.05 11.02 -11.13
CA VAL A 504 4.25 10.89 -12.57
C VAL A 504 5.30 11.89 -13.03
N ILE A 505 6.35 11.39 -13.64
CA ILE A 505 7.40 12.17 -14.29
C ILE A 505 7.18 12.03 -15.80
N VAL A 506 6.92 13.15 -16.48
CA VAL A 506 6.75 13.18 -17.94
C VAL A 506 7.89 13.98 -18.55
N THR A 507 8.63 13.35 -19.45
CA THR A 507 9.79 13.93 -20.14
C THR A 507 9.55 13.96 -21.64
N ASN A 508 9.76 15.13 -22.25
CA ASN A 508 9.70 15.29 -23.70
C ASN A 508 11.10 15.06 -24.31
N LEU A 509 11.27 13.92 -24.98
CA LEU A 509 12.51 13.53 -25.67
C LEU A 509 12.56 14.05 -27.13
N GLY A 510 11.49 14.69 -27.60
CA GLY A 510 11.38 15.23 -28.96
C GLY A 510 11.82 16.68 -29.08
N ALA A 511 12.07 17.12 -30.31
CA ALA A 511 12.54 18.48 -30.60
C ALA A 511 11.46 19.58 -30.49
N GLN A 512 10.18 19.21 -30.49
CA GLN A 512 9.06 20.16 -30.47
C GLN A 512 8.42 20.21 -29.09
N ALA A 513 7.93 21.39 -28.69
CA ALA A 513 7.18 21.54 -27.45
C ALA A 513 5.82 20.82 -27.53
N ARG A 514 5.47 20.09 -26.47
CA ARG A 514 4.24 19.30 -26.35
C ARG A 514 3.36 19.81 -25.22
N GLU A 515 2.06 19.65 -25.38
CA GLU A 515 1.08 19.98 -24.36
C GLU A 515 0.34 18.70 -23.97
N ILE A 516 0.53 18.27 -22.74
CA ILE A 516 0.05 16.97 -22.24
C ILE A 516 -1.00 17.22 -21.17
N GLU A 517 -2.15 16.57 -21.32
CA GLU A 517 -3.18 16.48 -20.29
C GLU A 517 -2.97 15.20 -19.49
N LEU A 518 -2.88 15.33 -18.17
CA LEU A 518 -2.87 14.21 -17.23
C LEU A 518 -4.21 14.17 -16.50
N THR A 519 -4.92 13.04 -16.56
CA THR A 519 -6.23 12.86 -15.93
C THR A 519 -6.23 11.62 -15.04
N SER A 520 -6.49 11.78 -13.75
CA SER A 520 -6.67 10.64 -12.84
C SER A 520 -8.06 10.04 -12.94
N TYR A 521 -8.19 8.77 -12.56
CA TYR A 521 -9.45 8.06 -12.49
C TYR A 521 -9.41 6.97 -11.41
N ALA A 522 -10.36 7.01 -10.48
CA ALA A 522 -10.56 5.98 -9.48
C ALA A 522 -12.07 5.79 -9.20
N GLU A 523 -12.58 4.56 -9.35
CA GLU A 523 -13.95 4.22 -8.98
C GLU A 523 -14.06 3.99 -7.47
N LEU A 524 -14.95 4.74 -6.80
CA LEU A 524 -15.06 4.73 -5.34
C LEU A 524 -16.05 3.67 -4.85
N ALA A 525 -15.64 2.92 -3.82
CA ALA A 525 -16.51 1.98 -3.11
C ALA A 525 -16.83 2.44 -1.68
N LEU A 526 -15.78 2.80 -0.92
CA LEU A 526 -15.84 3.16 0.51
C LEU A 526 -16.65 2.15 1.37
N ALA A 527 -16.55 0.86 1.03
CA ALA A 527 -17.34 -0.21 1.63
C ALA A 527 -16.55 -1.53 1.63
N PRO A 528 -16.95 -2.54 2.43
CA PRO A 528 -16.40 -3.88 2.30
C PRO A 528 -16.56 -4.40 0.85
N PRO A 529 -15.52 -4.97 0.22
CA PRO A 529 -15.56 -5.35 -1.19
C PRO A 529 -16.73 -6.28 -1.57
N ALA A 530 -17.06 -7.25 -0.71
CA ALA A 530 -18.18 -8.17 -0.94
C ALA A 530 -19.55 -7.46 -0.93
N ALA A 531 -19.71 -6.43 -0.08
CA ALA A 531 -20.96 -5.66 0.00
C ALA A 531 -21.16 -4.78 -1.24
N ASP A 532 -20.08 -4.19 -1.77
CA ASP A 532 -20.12 -3.43 -3.02
C ASP A 532 -20.42 -4.34 -4.23
N ALA A 533 -19.72 -5.49 -4.33
CA ALA A 533 -19.89 -6.44 -5.42
C ALA A 533 -21.30 -7.05 -5.49
N ALA A 534 -22.00 -7.20 -4.36
CA ALA A 534 -23.35 -7.74 -4.32
C ALA A 534 -24.40 -6.82 -4.97
N HIS A 535 -24.26 -5.49 -4.85
CA HIS A 535 -25.17 -4.53 -5.48
C HIS A 535 -24.52 -3.17 -5.75
N PRO A 536 -23.69 -3.04 -6.80
CA PRO A 536 -22.87 -1.84 -7.07
C PRO A 536 -23.68 -0.55 -7.17
N ALA A 537 -24.74 -0.51 -8.00
CA ALA A 537 -25.56 0.69 -8.19
C ALA A 537 -26.20 1.21 -6.90
N PHE A 538 -26.64 0.32 -6.01
CA PHE A 538 -27.21 0.68 -4.71
C PHE A 538 -26.13 1.11 -3.72
N SER A 539 -24.98 0.43 -3.71
CA SER A 539 -23.82 0.80 -2.88
C SER A 539 -23.37 2.23 -3.14
N SER A 540 -23.34 2.64 -4.41
CA SER A 540 -22.97 3.99 -4.86
C SER A 540 -23.86 5.10 -4.30
N LEU A 541 -25.15 4.86 -4.09
CA LEU A 541 -26.11 5.86 -3.57
C LEU A 541 -25.75 6.36 -2.16
N PHE A 542 -24.91 5.63 -1.44
CA PHE A 542 -24.46 6.00 -0.09
C PHE A 542 -23.18 6.83 -0.09
N VAL A 543 -22.50 6.97 -1.23
CA VAL A 543 -21.27 7.74 -1.33
C VAL A 543 -21.60 9.16 -1.78
N GLN A 544 -21.06 10.15 -1.09
CA GLN A 544 -21.20 11.56 -1.43
C GLN A 544 -19.83 12.13 -1.73
N THR A 545 -19.75 12.97 -2.76
CA THR A 545 -18.52 13.66 -3.13
C THR A 545 -18.63 15.15 -2.81
N GLU A 546 -17.50 15.79 -2.54
CA GLU A 546 -17.37 17.21 -2.25
C GLU A 546 -16.13 17.74 -3.00
N SER A 547 -16.21 18.96 -3.51
CA SER A 547 -15.05 19.67 -4.06
C SER A 547 -14.66 20.82 -3.13
N VAL A 548 -13.40 20.84 -2.69
CA VAL A 548 -12.84 21.91 -1.86
C VAL A 548 -11.92 22.75 -2.74
N ALA A 549 -12.51 23.78 -3.35
CA ALA A 549 -11.87 24.60 -4.37
C ALA A 549 -10.57 25.27 -3.89
N ASP A 550 -10.55 25.80 -2.67
CA ASP A 550 -9.38 26.50 -2.09
C ASP A 550 -8.14 25.60 -1.96
N LEU A 551 -8.37 24.30 -1.79
CA LEU A 551 -7.31 23.29 -1.69
C LEU A 551 -7.08 22.52 -2.99
N GLY A 552 -7.95 22.71 -4.00
CA GLY A 552 -7.94 21.94 -5.24
C GLY A 552 -8.15 20.43 -5.00
N ALA A 553 -8.96 20.08 -4.01
CA ALA A 553 -9.14 18.71 -3.52
C ALA A 553 -10.55 18.18 -3.76
N LEU A 554 -10.67 16.88 -4.02
CA LEU A 554 -11.94 16.16 -3.97
C LEU A 554 -12.01 15.36 -2.68
N LEU A 555 -13.16 15.35 -2.03
CA LEU A 555 -13.45 14.49 -0.89
C LEU A 555 -14.61 13.56 -1.24
N ALA A 556 -14.65 12.41 -0.59
CA ALA A 556 -15.77 11.51 -0.62
C ALA A 556 -15.99 10.87 0.75
N THR A 557 -17.25 10.68 1.11
CA THR A 557 -17.63 9.99 2.34
C THR A 557 -18.79 9.06 2.09
N ARG A 558 -18.92 8.03 2.90
CA ARG A 558 -20.09 7.15 2.91
C ARG A 558 -21.05 7.57 4.02
N ARG A 559 -22.33 7.74 3.67
CA ARG A 559 -23.39 8.02 4.64
C ARG A 559 -23.52 6.85 5.63
N VAL A 560 -23.30 7.15 6.90
CA VAL A 560 -23.48 6.20 8.00
C VAL A 560 -24.96 5.82 8.14
N ARG A 561 -25.24 4.54 8.37
CA ARG A 561 -26.60 4.00 8.56
C ARG A 561 -27.03 4.02 10.03
N SER A 562 -26.07 4.14 10.94
CA SER A 562 -26.31 4.28 12.39
C SER A 562 -25.20 5.12 13.04
N ALA A 563 -25.47 5.67 14.22
CA ALA A 563 -24.47 6.45 14.96
C ALA A 563 -23.28 5.63 15.48
N ALA A 564 -23.37 4.30 15.46
CA ALA A 564 -22.31 3.39 15.89
C ALA A 564 -21.37 2.97 14.73
N GLU A 565 -21.73 3.28 13.49
CA GLU A 565 -20.92 2.93 12.31
C GLU A 565 -19.74 3.92 12.17
N PRO A 566 -18.50 3.45 12.03
CA PRO A 566 -17.35 4.33 11.87
C PRO A 566 -17.44 5.10 10.55
N SER A 567 -17.20 6.42 10.60
CA SER A 567 -17.15 7.25 9.41
C SER A 567 -15.84 7.09 8.66
N VAL A 568 -15.93 7.13 7.32
CA VAL A 568 -14.78 7.11 6.42
C VAL A 568 -14.82 8.32 5.50
N TRP A 569 -13.68 9.02 5.40
CA TRP A 569 -13.47 10.14 4.51
C TRP A 569 -12.25 9.86 3.65
N ALA A 570 -12.44 9.81 2.33
CA ALA A 570 -11.36 9.77 1.36
C ALA A 570 -11.17 11.15 0.74
N ALA A 571 -9.92 11.52 0.42
CA ALA A 571 -9.59 12.72 -0.32
C ALA A 571 -8.64 12.40 -1.47
N HIS A 572 -8.74 13.14 -2.57
CA HIS A 572 -7.85 13.02 -3.72
C HIS A 572 -7.37 14.39 -4.19
N ILE A 573 -6.06 14.52 -4.38
CA ILE A 573 -5.40 15.78 -4.75
C ILE A 573 -4.34 15.57 -5.82
N VAL A 574 -3.99 16.65 -6.51
CA VAL A 574 -2.87 16.69 -7.45
C VAL A 574 -2.00 17.93 -7.21
N VAL A 575 -0.69 17.70 -7.06
CA VAL A 575 0.34 18.74 -6.93
C VAL A 575 1.21 18.70 -8.18
N VAL A 576 1.53 19.87 -8.75
CA VAL A 576 2.41 20.00 -9.92
C VAL A 576 3.70 20.68 -9.46
N GLU A 577 4.84 20.02 -9.62
CA GLU A 577 6.16 20.61 -9.40
C GLU A 577 6.59 21.33 -10.69
N GLY A 578 6.43 22.65 -10.73
CA GLY A 578 6.80 23.50 -11.88
C GLY A 578 5.69 24.48 -12.29
N GLN A 579 5.74 24.99 -13.52
CA GLN A 579 4.69 25.86 -14.06
C GLN A 579 3.49 25.03 -14.54
N ALA A 580 2.38 25.11 -13.80
CA ALA A 580 1.11 24.53 -14.24
C ALA A 580 0.44 25.43 -15.30
N GLY A 581 0.01 24.85 -16.42
CA GLY A 581 -0.78 25.53 -17.44
C GLY A 581 -2.27 25.23 -17.27
N GLY A 582 -3.12 26.26 -17.21
CA GLY A 582 -4.58 26.11 -17.13
C GLY A 582 -5.14 25.74 -15.74
N GLY A 583 -6.44 25.95 -15.56
CA GLY A 583 -7.15 25.67 -14.30
C GLY A 583 -7.32 24.18 -14.00
N ALA A 584 -7.49 23.84 -12.72
CA ALA A 584 -7.85 22.48 -12.31
C ALA A 584 -9.24 22.11 -12.85
N GLN A 585 -9.37 20.93 -13.45
CA GLN A 585 -10.66 20.37 -13.84
C GLN A 585 -10.90 19.09 -13.05
N TYR A 586 -12.15 18.81 -12.72
CA TYR A 586 -12.51 17.60 -11.98
C TYR A 586 -13.80 16.96 -12.45
N GLU A 587 -13.94 15.68 -12.17
CA GLU A 587 -15.17 14.92 -12.37
C GLU A 587 -15.37 13.98 -11.19
N THR A 588 -16.60 13.88 -10.71
CA THR A 588 -16.97 12.91 -9.68
C THR A 588 -18.08 11.97 -10.09
N ASP A 589 -18.69 12.18 -11.27
CA ASP A 589 -19.73 11.32 -11.84
C ASP A 589 -19.13 10.42 -12.94
N ARG A 590 -19.14 9.11 -12.72
CA ARG A 590 -18.63 8.12 -13.69
C ARG A 590 -19.35 8.18 -15.03
N GLY A 591 -20.66 8.43 -15.03
CA GLY A 591 -21.48 8.52 -16.22
C GLY A 591 -21.07 9.68 -17.12
N ARG A 592 -20.71 10.83 -16.53
CA ARG A 592 -20.16 11.99 -17.26
C ARG A 592 -18.73 11.76 -17.73
N PHE A 593 -17.92 11.04 -16.95
CA PHE A 593 -16.53 10.75 -17.30
C PHE A 593 -16.41 9.76 -18.46
N LEU A 594 -17.10 8.62 -18.37
CA LEU A 594 -17.04 7.55 -19.37
C LEU A 594 -17.94 7.84 -20.57
N GLY A 595 -19.16 8.32 -20.32
CA GLY A 595 -20.26 8.31 -21.27
C GLY A 595 -21.02 6.97 -21.28
N ARG A 596 -22.33 7.01 -21.53
CA ARG A 596 -23.18 5.80 -21.63
C ARG A 596 -22.65 4.87 -22.73
N GLY A 597 -22.63 3.57 -22.44
CA GLY A 597 -22.22 2.52 -23.37
C GLY A 597 -20.71 2.42 -23.58
N ARG A 598 -19.91 3.21 -22.84
CA ARG A 598 -18.45 3.22 -22.93
C ARG A 598 -17.83 2.61 -21.67
N GLY A 599 -16.69 1.98 -21.84
CA GLY A 599 -15.86 1.49 -20.75
C GLY A 599 -14.67 2.41 -20.47
N ILE A 600 -13.86 2.06 -19.48
CA ILE A 600 -12.68 2.86 -19.11
C ILE A 600 -11.63 2.98 -20.24
N ARG A 601 -11.55 1.99 -21.14
CA ARG A 601 -10.71 2.02 -22.36
C ARG A 601 -11.14 3.11 -23.34
N THR A 602 -12.44 3.40 -23.41
CA THR A 602 -13.08 4.28 -24.40
C THR A 602 -13.67 5.55 -23.77
N ALA A 603 -13.16 5.93 -22.59
CA ALA A 603 -13.70 7.04 -21.79
C ALA A 603 -13.81 8.35 -22.60
N MET A 604 -15.04 8.83 -22.75
CA MET A 604 -15.37 10.01 -23.56
C MET A 604 -14.60 11.26 -23.12
N SER A 605 -14.52 11.51 -21.82
CA SER A 605 -13.85 12.71 -21.30
C SER A 605 -12.36 12.76 -21.64
N VAL A 606 -11.70 11.61 -21.81
CA VAL A 606 -10.28 11.52 -22.15
C VAL A 606 -10.11 11.56 -23.67
N ILE A 607 -10.79 10.69 -24.40
CA ILE A 607 -10.60 10.54 -25.86
C ILE A 607 -11.03 11.80 -26.61
N ASP A 608 -12.22 12.32 -26.32
CA ASP A 608 -12.76 13.48 -27.03
C ASP A 608 -12.06 14.79 -26.63
N GLY A 609 -11.24 14.79 -25.57
CA GLY A 609 -10.56 15.99 -25.07
C GLY A 609 -11.48 17.09 -24.54
N ARG A 610 -12.73 16.76 -24.22
CA ARG A 610 -13.72 17.72 -23.69
C ARG A 610 -13.33 18.16 -22.27
N PRO A 611 -13.60 19.40 -21.86
CA PRO A 611 -13.45 19.81 -20.47
C PRO A 611 -14.25 18.91 -19.53
N LEU A 612 -13.70 18.60 -18.35
CA LEU A 612 -14.49 17.92 -17.32
C LEU A 612 -15.60 18.85 -16.81
N SER A 613 -16.73 18.27 -16.39
CA SER A 613 -17.93 19.05 -16.08
C SER A 613 -17.89 19.74 -14.71
N ASN A 614 -16.87 19.48 -13.89
CA ASN A 614 -16.73 19.98 -12.53
C ASN A 614 -17.95 19.61 -11.64
N THR A 615 -18.48 18.39 -11.79
CA THR A 615 -19.59 17.89 -10.98
C THR A 615 -19.09 17.39 -9.62
N ALA A 616 -19.79 17.75 -8.54
CA ALA A 616 -19.60 17.24 -7.18
C ALA A 616 -20.96 17.11 -6.47
N GLY A 617 -21.04 16.28 -5.43
CA GLY A 617 -22.24 16.14 -4.59
C GLY A 617 -22.74 14.70 -4.48
N SER A 618 -24.06 14.55 -4.42
CA SER A 618 -24.69 13.22 -4.44
C SER A 618 -24.87 12.77 -5.89
N VAL A 619 -23.82 12.16 -6.44
CA VAL A 619 -23.79 11.59 -7.79
C VAL A 619 -24.27 10.14 -7.77
N LEU A 620 -24.77 9.63 -8.90
CA LEU A 620 -25.28 8.24 -8.98
C LEU A 620 -24.17 7.19 -8.96
N ASP A 621 -22.99 7.54 -9.47
CA ASP A 621 -21.85 6.64 -9.54
C ASP A 621 -20.53 7.41 -9.30
N PRO A 622 -20.00 7.34 -8.07
CA PRO A 622 -18.91 8.21 -7.60
C PRO A 622 -17.53 7.78 -8.13
N ILE A 623 -16.76 8.76 -8.62
CA ILE A 623 -15.35 8.62 -8.94
C ILE A 623 -14.52 9.75 -8.34
N PHE A 624 -13.21 9.54 -8.27
CA PHE A 624 -12.25 10.65 -8.24
C PHE A 624 -11.56 10.79 -9.60
N SER A 625 -11.64 11.98 -10.17
CA SER A 625 -10.89 12.35 -11.36
C SER A 625 -10.46 13.80 -11.29
N LEU A 626 -9.15 14.04 -11.37
CA LEU A 626 -8.53 15.35 -11.47
C LEU A 626 -7.72 15.44 -12.76
N ARG A 627 -7.87 16.56 -13.48
CA ARG A 627 -7.10 16.84 -14.69
C ARG A 627 -6.22 18.06 -14.52
N ARG A 628 -4.97 17.92 -14.96
CA ARG A 628 -3.99 19.00 -15.10
C ARG A 628 -3.41 19.00 -16.50
N ARG A 629 -3.09 20.20 -16.99
CA ARG A 629 -2.43 20.38 -18.27
C ARG A 629 -1.04 20.96 -18.04
N VAL A 630 -0.06 20.42 -18.75
CA VAL A 630 1.34 20.81 -18.65
C VAL A 630 1.92 21.04 -20.04
N ARG A 631 2.77 22.05 -20.17
CA ARG A 631 3.52 22.33 -21.39
C ARG A 631 4.96 21.91 -21.16
N LEU A 632 5.50 21.13 -22.10
CA LEU A 632 6.84 20.55 -22.04
C LEU A 632 7.65 21.03 -23.24
N ALA A 633 8.69 21.83 -23.02
CA ALA A 633 9.70 22.12 -24.02
C ALA A 633 10.53 20.87 -24.37
N SER A 634 11.33 20.95 -25.43
CA SER A 634 12.26 19.88 -25.82
C SER A 634 13.26 19.60 -24.69
N GLY A 635 13.37 18.34 -24.25
CA GLY A 635 14.24 17.91 -23.15
C GLY A 635 13.72 18.23 -21.74
N GLU A 636 12.59 18.93 -21.61
CA GLU A 636 12.01 19.29 -20.31
C GLU A 636 11.30 18.11 -19.66
N SER A 637 11.32 18.08 -18.32
CA SER A 637 10.56 17.13 -17.51
C SER A 637 9.69 17.87 -16.50
N VAL A 638 8.47 17.37 -16.29
CA VAL A 638 7.55 17.87 -15.25
C VAL A 638 7.17 16.71 -14.33
N ARG A 639 6.91 17.03 -13.05
CA ARG A 639 6.50 16.05 -12.05
C ARG A 639 5.14 16.41 -11.49
N LEU A 640 4.24 15.43 -11.43
CA LEU A 640 2.90 15.57 -10.86
C LEU A 640 2.70 14.49 -9.81
N ILE A 641 2.22 14.85 -8.63
CA ILE A 641 1.96 13.92 -7.54
C ILE A 641 0.46 13.86 -7.30
N PHE A 642 -0.13 12.69 -7.56
CA PHE A 642 -1.51 12.39 -7.21
C PHE A 642 -1.53 11.65 -5.88
N SER A 643 -2.25 12.17 -4.90
CA SER A 643 -2.34 11.57 -3.57
C SER A 643 -3.77 11.20 -3.26
N THR A 644 -4.00 9.98 -2.77
CA THR A 644 -5.29 9.53 -2.24
C THR A 644 -5.12 9.27 -0.75
N LEU A 645 -5.91 9.97 0.06
CA LEU A 645 -5.77 10.06 1.51
C LEU A 645 -7.05 9.53 2.16
N VAL A 646 -6.94 8.87 3.31
CA VAL A 646 -8.11 8.40 4.06
C VAL A 646 -8.00 8.79 5.53
N ALA A 647 -9.12 9.22 6.11
CA ALA A 647 -9.22 9.56 7.52
C ALA A 647 -10.60 9.22 8.08
N ALA A 648 -10.71 9.19 9.41
CA ALA A 648 -11.97 8.94 10.10
C ALA A 648 -12.93 10.14 10.10
N SER A 649 -12.44 11.36 9.88
CA SER A 649 -13.25 12.59 9.85
C SER A 649 -12.87 13.52 8.69
N ARG A 650 -13.79 14.43 8.35
CA ARG A 650 -13.56 15.45 7.31
C ARG A 650 -12.40 16.36 7.67
N GLU A 651 -12.33 16.81 8.92
CA GLU A 651 -11.27 17.72 9.40
C GLU A 651 -9.89 17.07 9.31
N ALA A 652 -9.79 15.78 9.67
CA ALA A 652 -8.56 15.02 9.54
C ALA A 652 -8.16 14.83 8.06
N ALA A 653 -9.12 14.52 7.18
CA ALA A 653 -8.88 14.41 5.74
C ALA A 653 -8.37 15.74 5.15
N VAL A 654 -8.96 16.87 5.54
CA VAL A 654 -8.52 18.22 5.13
C VAL A 654 -7.12 18.54 5.68
N GLY A 655 -6.81 18.17 6.92
CA GLY A 655 -5.47 18.32 7.48
C GLY A 655 -4.41 17.52 6.73
N LEU A 656 -4.73 16.30 6.31
CA LEU A 656 -3.86 15.50 5.44
C LEU A 656 -3.69 16.17 4.06
N VAL A 657 -4.77 16.68 3.46
CA VAL A 657 -4.69 17.42 2.19
C VAL A 657 -3.67 18.56 2.29
N ASP A 658 -3.71 19.35 3.36
CA ASP A 658 -2.79 20.48 3.51
C ASP A 658 -1.32 20.03 3.68
N LYS A 659 -1.07 18.94 4.43
CA LYS A 659 0.26 18.31 4.56
C LYS A 659 0.81 17.81 3.21
N TYR A 660 -0.02 17.13 2.42
CA TYR A 660 0.40 16.49 1.17
C TYR A 660 0.40 17.44 -0.05
N ARG A 661 0.00 18.70 0.13
CA ARG A 661 0.20 19.76 -0.88
C ARG A 661 1.65 20.27 -0.95
N ASP A 662 2.41 20.09 0.12
CA ASP A 662 3.84 20.43 0.14
C ASP A 662 4.65 19.37 -0.64
N PRO A 663 5.35 19.74 -1.74
CA PRO A 663 6.19 18.81 -2.48
C PRO A 663 7.27 18.13 -1.62
N ALA A 664 7.78 18.80 -0.57
CA ALA A 664 8.79 18.22 0.32
C ALA A 664 8.28 16.98 1.08
N THR A 665 6.97 16.85 1.26
CA THR A 665 6.34 15.69 1.90
C THR A 665 6.60 14.40 1.11
N PHE A 666 6.63 14.45 -0.22
CA PHE A 666 6.87 13.26 -1.05
C PHE A 666 8.28 12.69 -0.87
N GLU A 667 9.30 13.54 -0.91
CA GLU A 667 10.71 13.16 -0.72
C GLU A 667 10.97 12.57 0.68
N ARG A 668 10.34 13.17 1.71
CA ARG A 668 10.33 12.61 3.06
C ARG A 668 9.68 11.23 3.09
N THR A 669 8.53 11.08 2.43
CA THR A 669 7.76 9.83 2.43
C THR A 669 8.52 8.70 1.74
N ILE A 670 9.22 8.94 0.63
CA ILE A 670 10.12 7.94 0.01
C ILE A 670 11.15 7.44 1.03
N THR A 671 11.85 8.37 1.70
CA THR A 671 12.93 8.01 2.65
C THR A 671 12.38 7.18 3.81
N LEU A 672 11.19 7.54 4.32
CA LEU A 672 10.53 6.80 5.39
C LEU A 672 10.03 5.43 4.91
N ALA A 673 9.47 5.33 3.71
CA ALA A 673 8.94 4.07 3.16
C ALA A 673 10.07 3.05 3.02
N TRP A 674 11.22 3.47 2.49
CA TRP A 674 12.42 2.64 2.43
C TRP A 674 12.88 2.19 3.82
N THR A 675 12.95 3.12 4.78
CA THR A 675 13.37 2.80 6.16
C THR A 675 12.42 1.78 6.79
N ARG A 676 11.11 1.99 6.68
CA ARG A 676 10.08 1.11 7.24
C ARG A 676 10.13 -0.28 6.61
N ALA A 677 10.35 -0.38 5.29
CA ALA A 677 10.50 -1.66 4.62
C ALA A 677 11.66 -2.47 5.22
N GLN A 678 12.82 -1.87 5.46
CA GLN A 678 13.95 -2.56 6.08
C GLN A 678 13.66 -3.00 7.53
N VAL A 679 13.04 -2.13 8.33
CA VAL A 679 12.64 -2.46 9.71
C VAL A 679 11.66 -3.63 9.74
N GLN A 680 10.68 -3.67 8.83
CA GLN A 680 9.71 -4.77 8.74
C GLN A 680 10.37 -6.11 8.41
N LEU A 681 11.31 -6.13 7.45
CA LEU A 681 12.05 -7.35 7.10
C LEU A 681 12.88 -7.85 8.28
N HIS A 682 13.55 -6.93 8.99
CA HIS A 682 14.34 -7.26 10.17
C HIS A 682 13.47 -7.81 11.31
N HIS A 683 12.34 -7.17 11.60
CA HIS A 683 11.38 -7.59 12.62
C HIS A 683 10.86 -9.03 12.38
N LEU A 684 10.51 -9.35 11.14
CA LEU A 684 10.08 -10.71 10.76
C LEU A 684 11.24 -11.72 10.68
N GLY A 685 12.50 -11.27 10.76
CA GLY A 685 13.68 -12.11 10.59
C GLY A 685 13.77 -12.76 9.20
N ILE A 686 13.35 -12.03 8.15
CA ILE A 686 13.36 -12.49 6.76
C ILE A 686 14.29 -11.64 5.88
N THR A 687 14.81 -12.25 4.83
CA THR A 687 15.63 -11.54 3.82
C THR A 687 14.76 -10.88 2.75
N ALA A 688 15.34 -9.97 1.96
CA ALA A 688 14.66 -9.39 0.80
C ALA A 688 14.25 -10.45 -0.24
N ASP A 689 15.06 -11.50 -0.42
CA ASP A 689 14.74 -12.62 -1.31
C ASP A 689 13.54 -13.43 -0.80
N GLU A 690 13.44 -13.64 0.52
CA GLU A 690 12.25 -14.28 1.10
C GLU A 690 10.99 -13.42 0.93
N ALA A 691 11.09 -12.10 1.13
CA ALA A 691 9.97 -11.18 0.88
C ALA A 691 9.50 -11.23 -0.59
N HIS A 692 10.43 -11.31 -1.55
CA HIS A 692 10.10 -11.52 -2.96
C HIS A 692 9.35 -12.82 -3.23
N LEU A 693 9.74 -13.92 -2.57
CA LEU A 693 9.02 -15.19 -2.68
C LEU A 693 7.60 -15.05 -2.12
N PHE A 694 7.43 -14.35 -1.00
CA PHE A 694 6.12 -14.13 -0.39
C PHE A 694 5.23 -13.22 -1.23
N GLN A 695 5.77 -12.19 -1.87
CA GLN A 695 5.06 -11.35 -2.84
C GLN A 695 4.68 -12.11 -4.11
N ASN A 696 5.54 -13.01 -4.61
CA ASN A 696 5.23 -13.87 -5.74
C ASN A 696 4.08 -14.83 -5.41
N LEU A 697 4.10 -15.44 -4.23
CA LEU A 697 3.02 -16.31 -3.76
C LEU A 697 1.72 -15.52 -3.53
N ALA A 698 1.79 -14.28 -3.01
CA ALA A 698 0.63 -13.39 -2.84
C ALA A 698 -0.13 -13.15 -4.15
N GLY A 699 0.59 -12.88 -5.26
CA GLY A 699 -0.04 -12.68 -6.57
C GLY A 699 -0.79 -13.91 -7.08
N ARG A 700 -0.28 -15.10 -6.78
CA ARG A 700 -0.90 -16.38 -7.15
C ARG A 700 -2.12 -16.71 -6.29
N ILE A 701 -2.13 -16.25 -5.03
CA ILE A 701 -3.29 -16.32 -4.14
C ILE A 701 -4.40 -15.39 -4.64
N LEU A 702 -4.05 -14.15 -5.01
CA LEU A 702 -4.99 -13.11 -5.45
C LEU A 702 -5.67 -13.42 -6.80
N TYR A 703 -4.95 -14.02 -7.75
CA TYR A 703 -5.45 -14.33 -9.11
C TYR A 703 -5.59 -15.83 -9.40
N SER A 704 -5.49 -16.68 -8.37
CA SER A 704 -5.76 -18.12 -8.46
C SER A 704 -4.98 -18.87 -9.54
N ASP A 705 -3.67 -18.70 -9.56
CA ASP A 705 -2.79 -19.23 -10.60
C ASP A 705 -2.95 -20.76 -10.78
N PRO A 706 -3.37 -21.24 -11.98
CA PRO A 706 -3.57 -22.67 -12.24
C PRO A 706 -2.32 -23.53 -11.99
N THR A 707 -1.11 -22.96 -12.04
CA THR A 707 0.15 -23.71 -11.89
C THR A 707 0.46 -24.15 -10.45
N LEU A 708 -0.16 -23.52 -9.45
CA LEU A 708 -0.08 -23.93 -8.05
C LEU A 708 -1.39 -24.56 -7.52
N ARG A 709 -2.38 -24.72 -8.39
CA ARG A 709 -3.61 -25.45 -8.06
C ARG A 709 -3.45 -26.94 -8.39
N PRO A 710 -4.28 -27.81 -7.80
CA PRO A 710 -4.30 -29.22 -8.17
C PRO A 710 -4.60 -29.42 -9.66
N SER A 711 -4.21 -30.58 -10.19
CA SER A 711 -4.54 -30.93 -11.57
C SER A 711 -6.06 -30.94 -11.80
N ALA A 712 -6.46 -30.73 -13.06
CA ALA A 712 -7.87 -30.73 -13.44
C ALA A 712 -8.61 -32.01 -13.00
N ASP A 713 -7.94 -33.17 -12.98
CA ASP A 713 -8.52 -34.43 -12.51
C ASP A 713 -8.84 -34.42 -11.01
N VAL A 714 -8.04 -33.73 -10.19
CA VAL A 714 -8.33 -33.58 -8.75
C VAL A 714 -9.51 -32.63 -8.56
N LEU A 715 -9.50 -31.49 -9.26
CA LEU A 715 -10.57 -30.50 -9.17
C LEU A 715 -11.92 -31.07 -9.61
N LYS A 716 -11.94 -31.90 -10.67
CA LYS A 716 -13.15 -32.57 -11.18
C LYS A 716 -13.78 -33.56 -10.21
N ARG A 717 -13.01 -34.14 -9.28
CA ARG A 717 -13.55 -35.09 -8.28
C ARG A 717 -14.34 -34.41 -7.17
N ASN A 718 -14.19 -33.10 -6.99
CA ASN A 718 -14.95 -32.40 -5.97
C ASN A 718 -16.46 -32.45 -6.31
N THR A 719 -17.22 -32.94 -5.34
CA THR A 719 -18.69 -33.05 -5.38
C THR A 719 -19.31 -32.46 -4.12
N SER A 720 -18.54 -31.68 -3.35
CA SER A 720 -18.95 -31.15 -2.05
C SER A 720 -18.82 -29.64 -1.99
N GLY A 721 -19.78 -29.03 -1.31
CA GLY A 721 -19.86 -27.58 -1.08
C GLY A 721 -19.15 -27.11 0.20
N PRO A 722 -19.45 -25.88 0.65
CA PRO A 722 -18.75 -25.22 1.77
C PRO A 722 -18.88 -25.94 3.11
N SER A 723 -19.97 -26.68 3.30
CA SER A 723 -20.21 -27.49 4.51
C SER A 723 -19.11 -28.53 4.78
N ALA A 724 -18.38 -28.97 3.75
CA ALA A 724 -17.24 -29.87 3.91
C ALA A 724 -16.07 -29.21 4.67
N LEU A 725 -15.92 -27.89 4.60
CA LEU A 725 -14.91 -27.15 5.35
C LEU A 725 -15.37 -26.76 6.76
N TRP A 726 -16.66 -26.44 6.93
CA TRP A 726 -17.23 -26.05 8.23
C TRP A 726 -17.09 -27.15 9.29
N ALA A 727 -17.14 -28.42 8.88
CA ALA A 727 -16.87 -29.57 9.75
C ALA A 727 -15.49 -29.51 10.43
N HIS A 728 -14.55 -28.75 9.86
CA HIS A 728 -13.18 -28.58 10.35
C HIS A 728 -12.91 -27.15 10.85
N GLY A 729 -13.94 -26.32 11.02
CA GLY A 729 -13.84 -24.94 11.54
C GLY A 729 -13.29 -23.92 10.53
N ILE A 730 -13.22 -24.26 9.25
CA ILE A 730 -12.73 -23.38 8.18
C ILE A 730 -13.94 -22.76 7.48
N SER A 731 -14.03 -21.43 7.42
CA SER A 731 -15.19 -20.74 6.81
C SER A 731 -15.28 -20.95 5.29
N GLY A 732 -14.14 -20.78 4.60
CA GLY A 732 -14.06 -20.80 3.14
C GLY A 732 -14.20 -19.42 2.46
N ASP A 733 -14.39 -18.34 3.23
CA ASP A 733 -14.52 -16.97 2.70
C ASP A 733 -13.17 -16.35 2.32
N LEU A 734 -12.11 -16.71 3.04
CA LEU A 734 -10.75 -16.23 2.77
C LEU A 734 -10.03 -17.18 1.80
N PRO A 735 -9.08 -16.67 0.99
CA PRO A 735 -8.20 -17.51 0.20
C PRO A 735 -7.46 -18.54 1.06
N ILE A 736 -7.49 -19.81 0.64
CA ILE A 736 -6.81 -20.91 1.35
C ILE A 736 -5.47 -21.23 0.69
N VAL A 737 -4.40 -21.24 1.48
CA VAL A 737 -3.11 -21.85 1.14
C VAL A 737 -3.00 -23.19 1.85
N LEU A 738 -2.93 -24.27 1.09
CA LEU A 738 -2.82 -25.63 1.61
C LEU A 738 -1.37 -26.11 1.49
N VAL A 739 -0.75 -26.53 2.59
CA VAL A 739 0.52 -27.24 2.59
C VAL A 739 0.32 -28.67 3.08
N ARG A 740 0.85 -29.65 2.35
CA ARG A 740 0.80 -31.06 2.71
C ARG A 740 2.19 -31.52 3.11
N ILE A 741 2.30 -32.09 4.30
CA ILE A 741 3.57 -32.55 4.88
C ILE A 741 3.45 -34.03 5.28
N ASP A 742 4.38 -34.85 4.81
CA ASP A 742 4.47 -36.28 5.12
C ASP A 742 5.73 -36.65 5.90
N GLU A 743 6.80 -35.85 5.82
CA GLU A 743 8.07 -36.10 6.50
C GLU A 743 8.44 -35.02 7.54
N PRO A 744 8.95 -35.40 8.74
CA PRO A 744 9.36 -34.43 9.75
C PRO A 744 10.57 -33.58 9.36
N GLU A 745 11.37 -33.99 8.39
CA GLU A 745 12.56 -33.25 7.92
C GLU A 745 12.17 -32.00 7.13
N ASP A 746 10.99 -32.02 6.49
CA ASP A 746 10.48 -30.91 5.67
C ASP A 746 9.83 -29.78 6.49
N ARG A 747 9.94 -29.77 7.82
CA ARG A 747 9.38 -28.71 8.69
C ARG A 747 9.82 -27.28 8.28
N GLY A 748 10.91 -27.16 7.52
CA GLY A 748 11.41 -25.90 6.96
C GLY A 748 10.38 -25.15 6.12
N ILE A 749 9.62 -25.83 5.25
CA ILE A 749 8.61 -25.16 4.41
C ILE A 749 7.45 -24.60 5.23
N VAL A 750 7.03 -25.33 6.28
CA VAL A 750 5.97 -24.87 7.19
C VAL A 750 6.43 -23.64 7.96
N ARG A 751 7.66 -23.65 8.50
CA ARG A 751 8.23 -22.47 9.17
C ARG A 751 8.27 -21.26 8.25
N GLN A 752 8.66 -21.45 6.99
CA GLN A 752 8.71 -20.38 6.00
C GLN A 752 7.30 -19.86 5.65
N LEU A 753 6.30 -20.73 5.54
CA LEU A 753 4.91 -20.33 5.29
C LEU A 753 4.26 -19.61 6.47
N LEU A 754 4.64 -19.92 7.72
CA LEU A 754 4.20 -19.17 8.89
C LEU A 754 4.75 -17.73 8.86
N ARG A 755 6.02 -17.54 8.49
CA ARG A 755 6.59 -16.20 8.25
C ARG A 755 5.92 -15.49 7.07
N ALA A 756 5.59 -16.22 6.01
CA ALA A 756 4.85 -15.67 4.87
C ALA A 756 3.44 -15.20 5.27
N HIS A 757 2.77 -15.95 6.15
CA HIS A 757 1.46 -15.62 6.69
C HIS A 757 1.49 -14.33 7.51
N GLU A 758 2.50 -14.17 8.38
CA GLU A 758 2.76 -12.93 9.12
C GLU A 758 3.08 -11.76 8.17
N TYR A 759 3.90 -12.00 7.14
CA TYR A 759 4.22 -11.01 6.12
C TYR A 759 2.98 -10.54 5.35
N TRP A 760 2.11 -11.44 4.89
CA TRP A 760 0.87 -11.09 4.21
C TRP A 760 -0.08 -10.31 5.10
N ARG A 761 -0.16 -10.67 6.38
CA ARG A 761 -0.91 -9.90 7.37
C ARG A 761 -0.39 -8.45 7.47
N LEU A 762 0.92 -8.24 7.56
CA LEU A 762 1.51 -6.89 7.55
C LEU A 762 1.26 -6.13 6.23
N LYS A 763 1.10 -6.86 5.12
CA LYS A 763 0.77 -6.30 3.80
C LYS A 763 -0.74 -6.23 3.52
N GLY A 764 -1.60 -6.47 4.51
CA GLY A 764 -3.06 -6.35 4.39
C GLY A 764 -3.74 -7.45 3.57
N LEU A 765 -3.06 -8.58 3.31
CA LEU A 765 -3.62 -9.74 2.62
C LEU A 765 -4.04 -10.81 3.65
N ALA A 766 -5.34 -11.00 3.83
CA ALA A 766 -5.89 -12.04 4.70
C ALA A 766 -5.91 -13.41 3.99
N VAL A 767 -5.32 -14.43 4.62
CA VAL A 767 -5.17 -15.79 4.08
C VAL A 767 -5.38 -16.81 5.18
N ASP A 768 -6.13 -17.87 4.91
CA ASP A 768 -6.18 -19.05 5.76
C ASP A 768 -5.08 -20.03 5.35
N LEU A 769 -4.18 -20.37 6.29
CA LEU A 769 -3.10 -21.34 6.08
C LEU A 769 -3.50 -22.69 6.65
N VAL A 770 -3.70 -23.70 5.79
CA VAL A 770 -4.07 -25.04 6.20
C VAL A 770 -2.88 -25.97 6.05
N ILE A 771 -2.43 -26.55 7.17
CA ILE A 771 -1.34 -27.52 7.24
C ILE A 771 -1.96 -28.92 7.37
N LEU A 772 -1.82 -29.73 6.32
CA LEU A 772 -2.31 -31.11 6.30
C LEU A 772 -1.17 -32.10 6.59
N ASN A 773 -1.22 -32.72 7.77
CA ASN A 773 -0.31 -33.80 8.17
C ASN A 773 -0.74 -35.13 7.50
N GLU A 774 0.08 -35.62 6.57
CA GLU A 774 -0.13 -36.86 5.81
C GLU A 774 0.76 -38.04 6.28
N GLN A 775 1.49 -37.89 7.39
CA GLN A 775 2.39 -38.92 7.89
C GLN A 775 1.66 -40.21 8.30
N ALA A 776 2.33 -41.35 8.14
CA ALA A 776 1.80 -42.66 8.51
C ALA A 776 1.55 -42.80 10.04
N GLN A 777 0.60 -43.65 10.41
CA GLN A 777 0.05 -43.76 11.78
C GLN A 777 1.08 -43.98 12.89
N SER A 778 2.23 -44.60 12.61
CA SER A 778 3.25 -44.92 13.62
C SER A 778 4.03 -43.72 14.17
N TYR A 779 4.05 -42.59 13.47
CA TYR A 779 4.85 -41.39 13.84
C TYR A 779 4.03 -40.08 13.83
N ILE A 780 2.73 -40.16 13.58
CA ILE A 780 1.86 -38.99 13.36
C ILE A 780 1.81 -38.04 14.56
N GLU A 781 1.87 -38.56 15.79
CA GLU A 781 1.78 -37.75 17.03
C GLU A 781 3.03 -36.88 17.25
N GLU A 782 4.20 -37.35 16.84
CA GLU A 782 5.46 -36.60 16.96
C GLU A 782 5.45 -35.38 16.05
N LEU A 783 5.12 -35.57 14.76
CA LEU A 783 5.02 -34.47 13.81
C LEU A 783 3.87 -33.52 14.16
N GLN A 784 2.72 -34.04 14.60
CA GLN A 784 1.60 -33.22 15.04
C GLN A 784 2.01 -32.27 16.19
N THR A 785 2.66 -32.82 17.21
CA THR A 785 3.14 -32.02 18.37
C THR A 785 4.17 -30.98 17.94
N ALA A 786 5.06 -31.33 17.01
CA ALA A 786 6.05 -30.40 16.46
C ALA A 786 5.42 -29.26 15.64
N LEU A 787 4.41 -29.55 14.80
CA LEU A 787 3.69 -28.55 14.03
C LEU A 787 2.91 -27.61 14.95
N GLU A 788 2.23 -28.14 15.96
CA GLU A 788 1.54 -27.32 16.97
C GLU A 788 2.51 -26.44 17.76
N ALA A 789 3.71 -26.95 18.08
CA ALA A 789 4.75 -26.14 18.72
C ALA A 789 5.21 -24.99 17.82
N LEU A 790 5.45 -25.24 16.51
CA LEU A 790 5.82 -24.20 15.55
C LEU A 790 4.75 -23.10 15.45
N VAL A 791 3.48 -23.48 15.34
CA VAL A 791 2.35 -22.53 15.27
C VAL A 791 2.23 -21.74 16.57
N ARG A 792 2.34 -22.39 17.73
CA ARG A 792 2.32 -21.69 19.04
C ARG A 792 3.46 -20.69 19.17
N THR A 793 4.69 -21.04 18.77
CA THR A 793 5.85 -20.14 18.84
C THR A 793 5.63 -18.91 17.96
N SER A 794 5.15 -19.07 16.74
CA SER A 794 4.81 -17.96 15.83
C SER A 794 3.68 -17.09 16.41
N GLN A 795 2.57 -17.67 16.89
CA GLN A 795 1.45 -16.91 17.47
C GLN A 795 1.79 -16.23 18.81
N SER A 796 2.74 -16.76 19.59
CA SER A 796 3.12 -16.22 20.90
C SER A 796 3.98 -14.95 20.84
N ALA A 797 4.61 -14.67 19.68
CA ALA A 797 5.46 -13.51 19.51
C ALA A 797 4.67 -12.18 19.48
N GLU A 798 3.36 -12.19 19.18
CA GLU A 798 2.65 -10.96 18.77
C GLU A 798 1.18 -10.86 19.23
N ARG A 799 0.94 -10.85 20.55
CA ARG A 799 -0.32 -10.32 21.10
C ARG A 799 -0.26 -8.79 21.19
N HIS A 800 -0.34 -8.10 20.05
CA HIS A 800 -0.63 -6.67 20.02
C HIS A 800 -1.82 -6.37 19.08
N ASP A 801 -2.78 -5.67 19.68
CA ASP A 801 -4.04 -5.08 19.21
C ASP A 801 -5.21 -5.94 18.67
N GLN A 802 -6.36 -5.63 19.25
CA GLN A 802 -7.69 -6.18 19.04
C GLN A 802 -8.40 -5.43 17.91
N HIS A 803 -8.20 -5.75 16.62
CA HIS A 803 -9.19 -5.43 15.57
C HIS A 803 -9.13 -6.46 14.42
N GLU A 804 -10.29 -7.07 14.16
CA GLU A 804 -10.86 -7.75 12.97
C GLU A 804 -10.01 -8.69 12.06
N THR A 805 -10.35 -9.99 12.13
CA THR A 805 -10.20 -11.07 11.13
C THR A 805 -9.04 -10.99 10.13
N HIS A 806 -7.82 -11.19 10.64
CA HIS A 806 -6.65 -11.59 9.85
C HIS A 806 -6.64 -13.14 9.81
N GLY A 807 -6.59 -13.76 8.62
CA GLY A 807 -6.84 -15.19 8.41
C GLY A 807 -6.10 -16.17 9.36
N THR A 808 -6.63 -17.38 9.49
CA THR A 808 -6.28 -18.34 10.57
C THR A 808 -5.36 -19.46 10.08
N VAL A 809 -4.51 -19.98 10.99
CA VAL A 809 -3.70 -21.18 10.73
C VAL A 809 -4.40 -22.41 11.28
N PHE A 810 -4.68 -23.40 10.42
CA PHE A 810 -5.33 -24.66 10.76
C PHE A 810 -4.36 -25.83 10.61
N ILE A 811 -4.35 -26.75 11.57
CA ILE A 811 -3.59 -28.02 11.47
C ILE A 811 -4.60 -29.17 11.39
N LEU A 812 -4.63 -29.86 10.25
CA LEU A 812 -5.51 -30.99 10.00
C LEU A 812 -4.71 -32.28 9.84
N ARG A 813 -5.33 -33.40 10.20
CA ARG A 813 -4.76 -34.73 10.01
C ARG A 813 -5.45 -35.47 8.88
N ARG A 814 -4.67 -36.12 8.01
CA ARG A 814 -5.19 -36.87 6.86
C ARG A 814 -6.12 -38.02 7.26
N ASP A 815 -5.86 -38.69 8.37
CA ASP A 815 -6.64 -39.84 8.86
C ASP A 815 -8.02 -39.44 9.41
N ARG A 816 -8.22 -38.16 9.73
CA ARG A 816 -9.50 -37.61 10.19
C ARG A 816 -10.29 -36.92 9.08
N LEU A 817 -9.74 -36.82 7.88
CA LEU A 817 -10.38 -36.23 6.72
C LEU A 817 -10.97 -37.30 5.82
N SER A 818 -12.25 -37.17 5.51
CA SER A 818 -12.90 -37.97 4.47
C SER A 818 -12.23 -37.70 3.10
N ALA A 819 -12.36 -38.64 2.16
CA ALA A 819 -11.85 -38.41 0.80
C ALA A 819 -12.54 -37.22 0.12
N LYS A 820 -13.85 -37.03 0.39
CA LYS A 820 -14.63 -35.91 -0.13
C LYS A 820 -14.16 -34.58 0.44
N ASP A 821 -13.94 -34.49 1.75
CA ASP A 821 -13.47 -33.27 2.43
C ASP A 821 -12.08 -32.87 1.89
N ARG A 822 -11.22 -33.86 1.61
CA ARG A 822 -9.89 -33.62 1.06
C ARG A 822 -9.94 -33.12 -0.38
N ASP A 823 -10.80 -33.67 -1.22
CA ASP A 823 -10.99 -33.19 -2.59
C ASP A 823 -11.62 -31.78 -2.59
N ALA A 824 -12.55 -31.48 -1.68
CA ALA A 824 -13.13 -30.13 -1.49
C ALA A 824 -12.07 -29.11 -1.04
N LEU A 825 -11.28 -29.43 -0.02
CA LEU A 825 -10.21 -28.58 0.49
C LEU A 825 -9.16 -28.27 -0.60
N GLN A 826 -8.74 -29.29 -1.36
CA GLN A 826 -7.82 -29.09 -2.49
C GLN A 826 -8.46 -28.27 -3.60
N ALA A 827 -9.75 -28.47 -3.89
CA ALA A 827 -10.44 -27.74 -4.95
C ALA A 827 -10.55 -26.24 -4.65
N VAL A 828 -10.79 -25.85 -3.40
CA VAL A 828 -10.97 -24.44 -3.01
C VAL A 828 -9.65 -23.73 -2.73
N ALA A 829 -8.60 -24.48 -2.39
CA ALA A 829 -7.27 -23.92 -2.19
C ALA A 829 -6.78 -23.16 -3.43
N ARG A 830 -6.36 -21.90 -3.22
CA ARG A 830 -5.75 -21.06 -4.26
C ARG A 830 -4.33 -21.54 -4.57
N THR A 831 -3.67 -22.12 -3.57
CA THR A 831 -2.33 -22.69 -3.67
C THR A 831 -2.27 -24.01 -2.92
N VAL A 832 -1.72 -25.06 -3.54
CA VAL A 832 -1.41 -26.34 -2.91
C VAL A 832 0.09 -26.63 -3.03
N LEU A 833 0.76 -26.68 -1.88
CA LEU A 833 2.20 -26.95 -1.76
C LEU A 833 2.43 -28.33 -1.16
N LEU A 834 3.46 -29.02 -1.64
CA LEU A 834 3.82 -30.37 -1.20
C LEU A 834 5.23 -30.34 -0.62
N SER A 835 5.42 -30.80 0.61
CA SER A 835 6.71 -30.74 1.30
C SER A 835 7.82 -31.49 0.53
N ARG A 836 7.51 -32.71 0.06
CA ARG A 836 8.39 -33.55 -0.77
C ARG A 836 8.82 -32.94 -2.12
N HIS A 837 8.21 -31.83 -2.56
CA HIS A 837 8.61 -31.15 -3.80
C HIS A 837 9.76 -30.15 -3.59
N GLY A 838 10.37 -30.12 -2.42
CA GLY A 838 11.50 -29.26 -2.09
C GLY A 838 11.07 -27.91 -1.52
N THR A 839 11.98 -26.95 -1.51
CA THR A 839 11.76 -25.63 -0.89
C THR A 839 10.68 -24.83 -1.61
N LEU A 840 10.13 -23.81 -0.93
CA LEU A 840 9.15 -22.91 -1.54
C LEU A 840 9.69 -22.24 -2.82
N ALA A 841 10.96 -21.83 -2.80
CA ALA A 841 11.63 -21.22 -3.94
C ALA A 841 11.66 -22.15 -5.16
N GLU A 842 12.01 -23.43 -4.96
CA GLU A 842 12.05 -24.42 -6.04
C GLU A 842 10.67 -24.69 -6.62
N GLN A 843 9.64 -24.77 -5.77
CA GLN A 843 8.26 -24.98 -6.22
C GLN A 843 7.74 -23.78 -7.03
N LEU A 844 7.99 -22.54 -6.56
CA LEU A 844 7.63 -21.32 -7.28
C LEU A 844 8.41 -21.16 -8.59
N ALA A 845 9.68 -21.57 -8.63
CA ALA A 845 10.48 -21.55 -9.84
C ALA A 845 9.95 -22.51 -10.91
N ARG A 846 9.55 -23.74 -10.53
CA ARG A 846 8.90 -24.70 -11.45
C ARG A 846 7.54 -24.21 -11.94
N ALA A 847 6.82 -23.48 -11.10
CA ALA A 847 5.51 -22.92 -11.42
C ALA A 847 5.59 -21.62 -12.26
N ASN A 848 6.79 -21.09 -12.56
CA ASN A 848 6.95 -20.02 -13.53
C ASN A 848 7.03 -20.66 -14.93
N PRO A 849 5.99 -20.52 -15.77
CA PRO A 849 6.10 -21.00 -17.14
C PRO A 849 7.26 -20.29 -17.83
N THR A 850 8.05 -21.05 -18.60
CA THR A 850 8.95 -20.44 -19.58
C THR A 850 8.10 -19.51 -20.45
N PRO A 851 8.45 -18.24 -20.65
CA PRO A 851 7.64 -17.32 -21.44
C PRO A 851 7.47 -17.91 -22.85
N GLY A 852 6.34 -18.58 -23.06
CA GLY A 852 5.87 -18.97 -24.36
C GLY A 852 5.66 -17.66 -25.09
N ARG A 853 6.55 -17.38 -26.04
CA ARG A 853 6.44 -16.24 -26.93
C ARG A 853 5.10 -16.38 -27.64
N VAL A 854 4.06 -15.76 -27.09
CA VAL A 854 2.79 -15.58 -27.80
C VAL A 854 3.17 -14.68 -28.95
N THR A 855 3.50 -15.29 -30.08
CA THR A 855 3.74 -14.57 -31.31
C THR A 855 2.46 -13.80 -31.56
N SER A 856 2.54 -12.47 -31.40
CA SER A 856 1.55 -11.55 -31.91
C SER A 856 1.50 -11.75 -33.42
N SER A 857 0.71 -12.71 -33.88
CA SER A 857 0.34 -12.76 -35.29
C SER A 857 -0.32 -11.42 -35.59
N PRO A 858 0.11 -10.72 -36.65
CA PRO A 858 -0.43 -9.41 -36.97
C PRO A 858 -1.95 -9.51 -37.10
N ARG A 859 -2.67 -8.58 -36.45
CA ARG A 859 -4.09 -8.34 -36.69
C ARG A 859 -4.27 -8.30 -38.20
N ARG A 860 -5.15 -9.13 -38.76
CA ARG A 860 -5.53 -8.99 -40.16
C ARG A 860 -6.37 -7.72 -40.21
N PRO A 861 -5.91 -6.62 -40.83
CA PRO A 861 -6.73 -5.42 -40.92
C PRO A 861 -8.00 -5.82 -41.67
N ALA A 862 -9.17 -5.50 -41.11
CA ALA A 862 -10.37 -5.47 -41.93
C ALA A 862 -10.04 -4.55 -43.11
N ALA A 863 -10.13 -5.07 -44.34
CA ALA A 863 -9.99 -4.21 -45.50
C ALA A 863 -11.05 -3.10 -45.39
N PRO A 864 -10.72 -1.83 -45.67
CA PRO A 864 -11.74 -0.79 -45.75
C PRO A 864 -12.76 -1.27 -46.79
N GLY A 865 -13.97 -1.54 -46.33
CA GLY A 865 -15.05 -1.98 -47.21
C GLY A 865 -15.31 -0.88 -48.22
N ALA A 866 -14.91 -1.14 -49.47
CA ALA A 866 -15.41 -0.42 -50.63
C ALA A 866 -16.94 -0.48 -50.63
N ASP A 867 -17.56 0.69 -50.84
CA ASP A 867 -18.99 0.90 -51.13
C ASP A 867 -19.94 -0.12 -50.51
N SER A 868 -20.19 0.01 -49.20
CA SER A 868 -21.41 -0.57 -48.63
C SER A 868 -22.61 0.20 -49.19
N PRO A 869 -23.58 -0.46 -49.84
CA PRO A 869 -24.80 0.20 -50.28
C PRO A 869 -25.46 0.87 -49.08
N VAL A 870 -25.91 2.11 -49.25
CA VAL A 870 -26.72 2.82 -48.25
C VAL A 870 -27.89 1.92 -47.87
N THR A 871 -27.84 1.36 -46.67
CA THR A 871 -28.92 0.58 -46.08
C THR A 871 -30.08 1.52 -45.85
N VAL A 872 -31.14 1.37 -46.67
CA VAL A 872 -32.39 2.08 -46.45
C VAL A 872 -32.91 1.66 -45.07
N PRO A 873 -33.08 2.58 -44.11
CA PRO A 873 -33.62 2.24 -42.80
C PRO A 873 -34.98 1.57 -43.00
N PRO A 874 -35.33 0.52 -42.23
CA PRO A 874 -36.69 0.01 -42.25
C PRO A 874 -37.68 1.17 -41.99
N PRO A 875 -38.88 1.14 -42.59
CA PRO A 875 -39.89 2.16 -42.35
C PRO A 875 -40.13 2.27 -40.83
N ARG A 876 -40.04 3.49 -40.29
CA ARG A 876 -40.29 3.72 -38.87
C ARG A 876 -41.76 3.36 -38.59
N PRO A 877 -42.04 2.48 -37.61
CA PRO A 877 -43.41 2.21 -37.21
C PRO A 877 -44.04 3.49 -36.65
N GLU A 878 -45.37 3.60 -36.76
CA GLU A 878 -46.10 4.67 -36.09
C GLU A 878 -46.02 4.45 -34.58
N PHE A 879 -45.34 5.35 -33.88
CA PHE A 879 -45.12 5.25 -32.44
C PHE A 879 -46.22 5.98 -31.66
N GLU A 880 -46.79 5.30 -30.66
CA GLU A 880 -47.51 5.95 -29.57
C GLU A 880 -46.49 6.41 -28.50
N PHE A 881 -46.63 7.65 -28.01
CA PHE A 881 -45.78 8.24 -26.95
C PHE A 881 -44.27 8.26 -27.26
N PHE A 882 -43.89 8.64 -28.50
CA PHE A 882 -42.48 8.74 -28.89
C PHE A 882 -41.71 9.78 -28.07
N ASN A 883 -40.59 9.36 -27.48
CA ASN A 883 -39.75 10.21 -26.61
C ASN A 883 -38.44 10.68 -27.25
N GLY A 884 -38.26 10.46 -28.56
CA GLY A 884 -37.03 10.78 -29.29
C GLY A 884 -36.09 9.59 -29.52
N LEU A 885 -36.17 8.55 -28.68
CA LEU A 885 -35.38 7.32 -28.80
C LEU A 885 -36.27 6.08 -29.00
N GLY A 886 -37.49 6.08 -28.48
CA GLY A 886 -38.41 4.96 -28.58
C GLY A 886 -39.86 5.33 -28.26
N GLY A 887 -40.76 4.39 -28.51
CA GLY A 887 -42.20 4.54 -28.29
C GLY A 887 -42.90 3.18 -28.33
N PHE A 888 -44.18 3.18 -27.94
CA PHE A 888 -45.00 1.98 -27.96
C PHE A 888 -45.55 1.73 -29.37
N VAL A 889 -45.71 0.47 -29.73
CA VAL A 889 -46.33 0.02 -30.98
C VAL A 889 -47.33 -1.09 -30.69
N ASP A 890 -48.11 -1.46 -31.71
CA ASP A 890 -49.09 -2.55 -31.65
C ASP A 890 -50.02 -2.46 -30.43
N ASP A 891 -50.67 -1.30 -30.24
CA ASP A 891 -51.61 -1.07 -29.13
C ASP A 891 -50.96 -1.23 -27.73
N GLY A 892 -49.68 -0.90 -27.62
CA GLY A 892 -48.92 -0.95 -26.37
C GLY A 892 -48.33 -2.32 -26.04
N ARG A 893 -48.31 -3.28 -26.98
CA ARG A 893 -47.79 -4.64 -26.76
C ARG A 893 -46.26 -4.72 -26.80
N GLU A 894 -45.64 -3.85 -27.59
CA GLU A 894 -44.18 -3.72 -27.66
C GLU A 894 -43.76 -2.28 -27.34
N TYR A 895 -42.60 -2.15 -26.71
CA TYR A 895 -41.86 -0.90 -26.64
C TYR A 895 -40.62 -1.01 -27.52
N VAL A 896 -40.51 -0.12 -28.50
CA VAL A 896 -39.45 -0.15 -29.51
C VAL A 896 -38.50 1.01 -29.31
N THR A 897 -37.21 0.69 -29.22
CA THR A 897 -36.09 1.65 -29.12
C THR A 897 -35.28 1.61 -30.41
N VAL A 898 -34.99 2.78 -30.97
CA VAL A 898 -34.17 2.94 -32.18
C VAL A 898 -32.95 3.78 -31.84
N LEU A 899 -31.77 3.16 -31.89
CA LEU A 899 -30.49 3.82 -31.59
C LEU A 899 -29.71 4.03 -32.88
N GLY A 900 -29.69 5.30 -33.35
CA GLY A 900 -28.83 5.74 -34.45
C GLY A 900 -27.43 6.17 -33.98
N GLU A 901 -26.63 6.74 -34.89
CA GLU A 901 -25.26 7.20 -34.64
C GLU A 901 -25.15 8.07 -33.37
N GLY A 902 -24.25 7.68 -32.46
CA GLY A 902 -24.00 8.40 -31.21
C GLY A 902 -25.18 8.47 -30.21
N GLN A 903 -26.33 7.87 -30.51
CA GLN A 903 -27.50 7.86 -29.63
C GLN A 903 -27.44 6.72 -28.62
N TRP A 904 -27.77 7.06 -27.38
CA TRP A 904 -27.88 6.15 -26.25
C TRP A 904 -29.09 6.51 -25.39
N THR A 905 -29.68 5.53 -24.73
CA THR A 905 -30.68 5.75 -23.69
C THR A 905 -30.05 6.40 -22.46
N PRO A 906 -30.80 7.18 -21.65
CA PRO A 906 -30.27 7.80 -20.43
C PRO A 906 -29.74 6.79 -19.39
N ALA A 907 -30.33 5.60 -19.36
CA ALA A 907 -29.97 4.44 -18.55
C ALA A 907 -30.41 3.18 -19.30
N PRO A 908 -29.90 1.98 -18.95
CA PRO A 908 -30.37 0.73 -19.54
C PRO A 908 -31.89 0.58 -19.39
N TRP A 909 -32.60 0.52 -20.50
CA TRP A 909 -34.01 0.19 -20.58
C TRP A 909 -34.12 -1.32 -20.72
N ILE A 910 -34.52 -1.98 -19.64
CA ILE A 910 -34.47 -3.43 -19.55
C ILE A 910 -35.85 -4.06 -19.68
N ASN A 911 -35.89 -5.27 -20.21
CA ASN A 911 -37.01 -6.18 -20.11
C ASN A 911 -36.61 -7.40 -19.24
N VAL A 912 -37.51 -7.82 -18.36
CA VAL A 912 -37.35 -9.00 -17.51
C VAL A 912 -38.28 -10.08 -18.03
N ILE A 913 -37.71 -11.21 -18.44
CA ILE A 913 -38.43 -12.32 -19.06
C ILE A 913 -38.19 -13.56 -18.22
N ALA A 914 -39.23 -14.06 -17.56
CA ALA A 914 -39.11 -15.16 -16.63
C ALA A 914 -40.36 -16.05 -16.60
N ASN A 915 -40.13 -17.29 -16.19
CA ASN A 915 -41.12 -18.23 -15.69
C ASN A 915 -40.80 -18.56 -14.21
N PRO A 916 -41.60 -19.38 -13.50
CA PRO A 916 -41.40 -19.63 -12.08
C PRO A 916 -40.03 -20.23 -11.68
N ALA A 917 -39.31 -20.85 -12.61
CA ALA A 917 -38.07 -21.56 -12.33
C ALA A 917 -36.83 -20.96 -13.03
N PHE A 918 -36.99 -19.99 -13.93
CA PHE A 918 -35.92 -19.53 -14.80
C PHE A 918 -36.24 -18.16 -15.41
N GLY A 919 -35.22 -17.34 -15.63
CA GLY A 919 -35.42 -16.06 -16.31
C GLY A 919 -34.14 -15.40 -16.77
N PHE A 920 -34.30 -14.34 -17.55
CA PHE A 920 -33.24 -13.43 -17.90
C PHE A 920 -33.74 -11.99 -17.95
N GLN A 921 -32.84 -11.04 -17.75
CA GLN A 921 -33.04 -9.65 -18.14
C GLN A 921 -32.23 -9.34 -19.39
N VAL A 922 -32.69 -8.39 -20.20
CA VAL A 922 -31.93 -7.85 -21.34
C VAL A 922 -32.21 -6.37 -21.53
N SER A 923 -31.17 -5.56 -21.75
CA SER A 923 -31.29 -4.13 -22.06
C SER A 923 -31.55 -3.87 -23.54
N GLU A 924 -31.90 -2.62 -23.89
CA GLU A 924 -32.01 -2.16 -25.27
C GLU A 924 -30.69 -2.32 -26.04
N SER A 925 -29.57 -2.31 -25.31
CA SER A 925 -28.23 -2.48 -25.86
C SER A 925 -27.87 -3.96 -26.08
N GLY A 926 -28.73 -4.89 -25.63
CA GLY A 926 -28.52 -6.34 -25.69
C GLY A 926 -27.75 -6.93 -24.51
N ALA A 927 -27.44 -6.12 -23.49
CA ALA A 927 -26.74 -6.60 -22.30
C ALA A 927 -27.69 -7.45 -21.46
N GLY A 928 -27.35 -8.73 -21.31
CA GLY A 928 -28.18 -9.72 -20.65
C GLY A 928 -27.57 -10.33 -19.40
N TYR A 929 -28.45 -10.79 -18.51
CA TYR A 929 -28.13 -11.60 -17.34
C TYR A 929 -29.20 -12.69 -17.17
N THR A 930 -28.77 -13.96 -17.07
CA THR A 930 -29.62 -15.15 -17.01
C THR A 930 -29.43 -15.91 -15.69
N TRP A 931 -30.52 -16.42 -15.11
CA TRP A 931 -30.52 -17.17 -13.83
C TRP A 931 -31.45 -18.38 -13.86
N SER A 932 -31.26 -19.28 -12.90
CA SER A 932 -32.17 -20.40 -12.64
C SER A 932 -32.57 -20.44 -11.17
N LEU A 933 -33.86 -20.59 -10.89
CA LEU A 933 -34.51 -20.61 -9.58
C LEU A 933 -34.39 -19.32 -8.76
N ASN A 934 -33.20 -18.73 -8.65
CA ASN A 934 -32.95 -17.55 -7.86
C ASN A 934 -32.06 -16.56 -8.62
N SER A 935 -32.58 -15.35 -8.87
CA SER A 935 -31.92 -14.29 -9.64
C SER A 935 -30.75 -13.61 -8.94
N ARG A 936 -30.47 -13.96 -7.68
CA ARG A 936 -29.33 -13.44 -6.90
C ARG A 936 -28.33 -14.54 -6.58
N GLU A 937 -28.81 -15.66 -6.03
CA GLU A 937 -27.98 -16.72 -5.46
C GLU A 937 -27.51 -17.75 -6.52
N ASN A 938 -28.18 -17.83 -7.68
CA ASN A 938 -27.86 -18.77 -8.75
C ASN A 938 -27.86 -18.10 -10.13
N GLN A 939 -26.98 -17.12 -10.27
CA GLN A 939 -26.68 -16.44 -11.53
C GLN A 939 -26.01 -17.44 -12.47
N LEU A 940 -26.49 -17.63 -13.70
CA LEU A 940 -25.77 -18.42 -14.71
C LEU A 940 -24.71 -17.58 -15.40
N THR A 941 -25.05 -16.33 -15.70
CA THR A 941 -24.19 -15.33 -16.34
C THR A 941 -24.07 -14.10 -15.44
N PRO A 942 -23.10 -13.19 -15.64
CA PRO A 942 -22.90 -12.10 -14.68
C PRO A 942 -23.94 -10.98 -14.83
N TRP A 943 -24.51 -10.54 -13.71
CA TRP A 943 -25.25 -9.28 -13.64
C TRP A 943 -24.27 -8.09 -13.49
N SER A 944 -24.17 -7.24 -14.52
CA SER A 944 -23.27 -6.09 -14.51
C SER A 944 -23.67 -5.04 -13.46
N ASN A 945 -24.98 -4.82 -13.28
CA ASN A 945 -25.55 -3.77 -12.42
C ASN A 945 -24.85 -2.41 -12.58
N ASP A 946 -24.48 -2.10 -13.82
CA ASP A 946 -23.72 -0.92 -14.21
C ASP A 946 -24.59 -0.05 -15.13
N PRO A 947 -25.15 1.08 -14.64
CA PRO A 947 -26.02 1.94 -15.43
C PRO A 947 -25.28 2.76 -16.51
N VAL A 948 -23.95 2.78 -16.50
CA VAL A 948 -23.11 3.54 -17.43
C VAL A 948 -22.63 2.64 -18.56
N GLY A 949 -21.85 1.61 -18.22
CA GLY A 949 -21.20 0.71 -19.17
C GLY A 949 -22.11 -0.40 -19.68
N ASP A 950 -23.00 -0.94 -18.83
CA ASP A 950 -23.93 -2.02 -19.17
C ASP A 950 -23.25 -3.23 -19.86
N ALA A 951 -22.12 -3.69 -19.32
CA ALA A 951 -21.32 -4.73 -19.98
C ALA A 951 -22.09 -6.07 -20.07
N PRO A 952 -22.14 -6.73 -21.25
CA PRO A 952 -22.86 -7.99 -21.43
C PRO A 952 -22.10 -9.19 -20.86
N GLY A 953 -22.84 -10.12 -20.22
CA GLY A 953 -22.32 -11.44 -19.83
C GLY A 953 -22.49 -12.53 -20.90
N GLU A 954 -23.28 -12.24 -21.93
CA GLU A 954 -23.65 -13.13 -23.03
C GLU A 954 -23.59 -12.36 -24.34
N THR A 955 -23.11 -12.97 -25.41
CA THR A 955 -22.98 -12.28 -26.71
C THR A 955 -23.08 -13.28 -27.86
N ILE A 956 -23.68 -12.87 -28.97
CA ILE A 956 -23.63 -13.60 -30.25
C ILE A 956 -22.84 -12.78 -31.25
N TYR A 957 -21.67 -13.27 -31.62
CA TYR A 957 -20.82 -12.65 -32.64
C TYR A 957 -21.11 -13.25 -34.01
N VAL A 958 -21.15 -12.41 -35.03
CA VAL A 958 -21.17 -12.77 -36.44
C VAL A 958 -19.89 -12.25 -37.07
N ARG A 959 -19.14 -13.16 -37.71
CA ARG A 959 -17.92 -12.81 -38.43
C ARG A 959 -18.01 -13.24 -39.87
N ASP A 960 -17.64 -12.35 -40.78
CA ASP A 960 -17.47 -12.67 -42.18
C ASP A 960 -16.08 -13.30 -42.39
N GLU A 961 -16.05 -14.55 -42.87
CA GLU A 961 -14.81 -15.30 -43.02
C GLU A 961 -13.95 -14.84 -44.20
N GLU A 962 -14.54 -14.11 -45.16
CA GLU A 962 -13.83 -13.55 -46.31
C GLU A 962 -13.17 -12.21 -45.97
N THR A 963 -13.93 -11.32 -45.33
CA THR A 963 -13.48 -9.94 -45.04
C THR A 963 -12.81 -9.80 -43.67
N GLY A 964 -13.14 -10.68 -42.72
CA GLY A 964 -12.73 -10.59 -41.34
C GLY A 964 -13.53 -9.61 -40.49
N ALA A 965 -14.55 -8.95 -41.05
CA ALA A 965 -15.44 -8.06 -40.30
C ALA A 965 -16.19 -8.84 -39.20
N LEU A 966 -16.32 -8.23 -38.02
CA LEU A 966 -16.89 -8.84 -36.81
C LEU A 966 -17.91 -7.87 -36.20
N TRP A 967 -19.15 -8.30 -36.05
CA TRP A 967 -20.25 -7.51 -35.47
C TRP A 967 -21.28 -8.42 -34.82
N GLY A 968 -22.40 -7.87 -34.35
CA GLY A 968 -23.49 -8.64 -33.74
C GLY A 968 -24.88 -8.08 -34.05
N PRO A 969 -25.94 -8.76 -33.57
CA PRO A 969 -27.32 -8.30 -33.67
C PRO A 969 -27.67 -7.19 -32.65
N THR A 970 -26.84 -7.00 -31.62
CA THR A 970 -27.05 -6.07 -30.50
C THR A 970 -26.00 -4.97 -30.48
N VAL A 971 -26.30 -3.84 -29.83
CA VAL A 971 -25.40 -2.66 -29.75
C VAL A 971 -24.10 -2.97 -29.00
N LEU A 972 -24.20 -3.74 -27.92
CA LEU A 972 -23.05 -4.20 -27.14
C LEU A 972 -22.76 -5.68 -27.44
N PRO A 973 -21.48 -6.09 -27.42
CA PRO A 973 -20.29 -5.30 -27.09
C PRO A 973 -19.70 -4.51 -28.27
N ILE A 974 -20.02 -4.86 -29.52
CA ILE A 974 -19.48 -4.20 -30.73
C ILE A 974 -20.57 -3.33 -31.35
N ARG A 975 -20.36 -2.01 -31.33
CA ARG A 975 -21.27 -1.03 -31.91
C ARG A 975 -20.80 -0.56 -33.28
N GLU A 976 -21.63 -0.77 -34.29
CA GLU A 976 -21.44 -0.23 -35.64
C GLU A 976 -22.19 1.10 -35.80
N GLU A 977 -21.48 2.22 -35.91
CA GLU A 977 -22.13 3.55 -35.97
C GLU A 977 -22.84 3.83 -37.32
N ALA A 978 -22.46 3.11 -38.38
CA ALA A 978 -22.98 3.34 -39.73
C ALA A 978 -24.41 2.83 -39.95
N SER A 979 -25.03 2.15 -38.99
CA SER A 979 -26.38 1.58 -39.13
C SER A 979 -27.14 1.59 -37.80
N PRO A 980 -28.45 1.89 -37.82
CA PRO A 980 -29.25 1.95 -36.59
C PRO A 980 -29.52 0.54 -36.03
N TYR A 981 -29.61 0.46 -34.71
CA TYR A 981 -30.08 -0.72 -33.99
C TYR A 981 -31.52 -0.53 -33.54
N VAL A 982 -32.34 -1.57 -33.68
CA VAL A 982 -33.73 -1.57 -33.20
C VAL A 982 -33.88 -2.65 -32.15
N ALA A 983 -34.28 -2.28 -30.95
CA ALA A 983 -34.62 -3.19 -29.86
C ALA A 983 -36.12 -3.11 -29.57
N ARG A 984 -36.80 -4.25 -29.59
CA ARG A 984 -38.23 -4.39 -29.30
C ARG A 984 -38.37 -5.21 -28.03
N HIS A 985 -38.91 -4.60 -27.00
CA HIS A 985 -39.27 -5.31 -25.78
C HIS A 985 -40.77 -5.59 -25.84
N GLY A 986 -41.13 -6.88 -25.77
CA GLY A 986 -42.52 -7.33 -25.66
C GLY A 986 -42.75 -8.08 -24.35
N GLN A 987 -43.99 -8.40 -24.05
CA GLN A 987 -44.34 -9.17 -22.86
C GLN A 987 -43.90 -10.63 -23.04
N GLY A 988 -42.84 -11.04 -22.33
CA GLY A 988 -42.28 -12.39 -22.38
C GLY A 988 -41.20 -12.63 -23.45
N TYR A 989 -40.80 -11.59 -24.20
CA TYR A 989 -39.75 -11.72 -25.22
C TYR A 989 -39.05 -10.38 -25.50
N SER A 990 -37.88 -10.45 -26.13
CA SER A 990 -37.23 -9.27 -26.74
C SER A 990 -36.66 -9.62 -28.10
N ARG A 991 -36.68 -8.66 -29.02
CA ARG A 991 -36.21 -8.82 -30.40
C ARG A 991 -35.25 -7.71 -30.77
N PHE A 992 -34.14 -8.05 -31.40
CA PHE A 992 -33.12 -7.10 -31.85
C PHE A 992 -32.93 -7.22 -33.35
N GLU A 993 -32.98 -6.09 -34.06
CA GLU A 993 -32.84 -6.00 -35.50
C GLU A 993 -31.66 -5.09 -35.84
N HIS A 994 -30.73 -5.58 -36.66
CA HIS A 994 -29.57 -4.82 -37.11
C HIS A 994 -29.16 -5.26 -38.51
N THR A 995 -28.90 -4.33 -39.42
CA THR A 995 -28.41 -4.64 -40.77
C THR A 995 -27.08 -3.93 -41.02
N SER A 996 -26.02 -4.70 -41.26
CA SER A 996 -24.70 -4.18 -41.61
C SER A 996 -24.00 -5.09 -42.62
N HIS A 997 -23.07 -4.55 -43.40
CA HIS A 997 -22.30 -5.26 -44.44
C HIS A 997 -23.15 -6.07 -45.43
N GLY A 998 -24.39 -5.63 -45.71
CA GLY A 998 -25.35 -6.35 -46.55
C GLY A 998 -25.92 -7.63 -45.94
N ILE A 999 -25.83 -7.79 -44.62
CA ILE A 999 -26.42 -8.90 -43.85
C ILE A 999 -27.43 -8.30 -42.87
N ALA A 1000 -28.68 -8.79 -42.89
CA ALA A 1000 -29.69 -8.45 -41.89
C ALA A 1000 -29.71 -9.52 -40.80
N LEU A 1001 -29.60 -9.09 -39.55
CA LEU A 1001 -29.64 -9.92 -38.35
C LEU A 1001 -30.92 -9.61 -37.58
N ASP A 1002 -31.62 -10.66 -37.20
CA ASP A 1002 -32.83 -10.61 -36.38
C ASP A 1002 -32.71 -11.63 -35.26
N LEU A 1003 -32.57 -11.14 -34.02
CA LEU A 1003 -32.38 -11.95 -32.83
C LEU A 1003 -33.63 -11.88 -31.96
N LEU A 1004 -34.36 -13.00 -31.85
CA LEU A 1004 -35.49 -13.16 -30.93
C LEU A 1004 -35.05 -13.92 -29.68
N GLN A 1005 -35.38 -13.40 -28.50
CA GLN A 1005 -35.07 -14.03 -27.21
C GLN A 1005 -36.32 -14.17 -26.35
N PHE A 1006 -36.57 -15.37 -25.81
CA PHE A 1006 -37.69 -15.64 -24.90
C PHE A 1006 -37.41 -16.84 -23.99
N VAL A 1007 -38.25 -17.02 -22.97
CA VAL A 1007 -38.27 -18.21 -22.10
C VAL A 1007 -39.60 -18.93 -22.29
N PRO A 1008 -39.61 -20.25 -22.58
CA PRO A 1008 -40.85 -21.05 -22.62
C PRO A 1008 -41.57 -21.05 -21.27
N LEU A 1009 -42.88 -21.32 -21.28
CA LEU A 1009 -43.73 -21.19 -20.09
C LEU A 1009 -43.29 -22.04 -18.89
N ASP A 1010 -42.78 -23.25 -19.13
CA ASP A 1010 -42.55 -24.24 -18.07
C ASP A 1010 -41.10 -24.69 -17.94
N ASP A 1011 -40.25 -24.39 -18.93
CA ASP A 1011 -38.92 -25.00 -19.04
C ASP A 1011 -37.79 -24.02 -18.70
N PRO A 1012 -36.71 -24.48 -18.02
CA PRO A 1012 -35.62 -23.62 -17.58
C PRO A 1012 -34.58 -23.41 -18.70
N VAL A 1013 -35.02 -22.86 -19.82
CA VAL A 1013 -34.18 -22.59 -20.99
C VAL A 1013 -34.48 -21.23 -21.61
N LYS A 1014 -33.43 -20.43 -21.81
CA LYS A 1014 -33.45 -19.25 -22.66
C LYS A 1014 -33.24 -19.70 -24.10
N ILE A 1015 -34.13 -19.29 -24.98
CA ILE A 1015 -34.03 -19.54 -26.42
C ILE A 1015 -33.63 -18.23 -27.07
N SER A 1016 -32.49 -18.21 -27.75
CA SER A 1016 -32.05 -17.09 -28.59
C SER A 1016 -31.99 -17.55 -30.04
N ARG A 1017 -32.94 -17.10 -30.84
CA ARG A 1017 -33.09 -17.46 -32.26
C ARG A 1017 -32.55 -16.33 -33.12
N LEU A 1018 -31.41 -16.54 -33.76
CA LEU A 1018 -30.79 -15.60 -34.70
C LEU A 1018 -31.14 -16.00 -36.13
N THR A 1019 -31.96 -15.19 -36.78
CA THR A 1019 -32.16 -15.22 -38.23
C THR A 1019 -31.09 -14.35 -38.90
N ILE A 1020 -30.50 -14.88 -39.98
CA ILE A 1020 -29.49 -14.22 -40.80
C ILE A 1020 -29.97 -14.20 -42.24
N GLU A 1021 -30.18 -13.01 -42.81
CA GLU A 1021 -30.60 -12.83 -44.20
C GLU A 1021 -29.49 -12.14 -45.00
N ASN A 1022 -29.09 -12.74 -46.12
CA ASN A 1022 -28.05 -12.19 -46.98
C ASN A 1022 -28.63 -11.27 -48.06
N ARG A 1023 -28.46 -9.96 -47.87
CA ARG A 1023 -28.91 -8.89 -48.79
C ARG A 1023 -27.79 -8.35 -49.68
N SER A 1024 -26.60 -8.96 -49.66
CA SER A 1024 -25.40 -8.41 -50.34
C SER A 1024 -25.29 -8.77 -51.83
N GLY A 1025 -26.16 -9.62 -52.36
CA GLY A 1025 -26.15 -10.03 -53.77
C GLY A 1025 -25.09 -11.08 -54.14
N LYS A 1026 -24.23 -11.50 -53.21
CA LYS A 1026 -23.24 -12.59 -53.36
C LYS A 1026 -23.35 -13.61 -52.23
N SER A 1027 -22.91 -14.85 -52.41
CA SER A 1027 -22.85 -15.84 -51.31
C SER A 1027 -21.95 -15.32 -50.20
N ARG A 1028 -22.28 -15.60 -48.93
CA ARG A 1028 -21.50 -15.13 -47.77
C ARG A 1028 -21.23 -16.29 -46.84
N ARG A 1029 -19.95 -16.47 -46.52
CA ARG A 1029 -19.47 -17.44 -45.54
C ARG A 1029 -19.30 -16.77 -44.19
N LEU A 1030 -20.16 -17.10 -43.24
CA LEU A 1030 -20.23 -16.46 -41.93
C LEU A 1030 -19.94 -17.48 -40.83
N SER A 1031 -19.19 -17.08 -39.81
CA SER A 1031 -19.15 -17.82 -38.54
C SER A 1031 -20.02 -17.12 -37.50
N VAL A 1032 -20.80 -17.92 -36.76
CA VAL A 1032 -21.62 -17.45 -35.65
C VAL A 1032 -21.04 -18.05 -34.37
N THR A 1033 -20.68 -17.19 -33.43
CA THR A 1033 -20.09 -17.60 -32.15
C THR A 1033 -20.96 -17.11 -31.00
N ALA A 1034 -21.56 -18.04 -30.25
CA ALA A 1034 -22.24 -17.74 -28.99
C ALA A 1034 -21.24 -17.80 -27.84
N TYR A 1035 -21.18 -16.72 -27.06
CA TYR A 1035 -20.31 -16.56 -25.91
C TYR A 1035 -21.14 -16.36 -24.64
N VAL A 1036 -20.78 -17.09 -23.58
CA VAL A 1036 -21.41 -17.06 -22.26
C VAL A 1036 -20.31 -17.03 -21.20
N GLU A 1037 -20.32 -16.01 -20.34
CA GLU A 1037 -19.45 -15.95 -19.16
C GLU A 1037 -20.11 -16.67 -17.98
N TRP A 1038 -19.51 -17.75 -17.47
CA TRP A 1038 -20.12 -18.56 -16.41
C TRP A 1038 -19.92 -17.95 -15.01
N VAL A 1039 -21.00 -17.93 -14.22
CA VAL A 1039 -20.98 -17.57 -12.80
C VAL A 1039 -21.40 -18.76 -11.92
N LEU A 1040 -22.57 -19.34 -12.14
CA LEU A 1040 -23.10 -20.48 -11.36
C LEU A 1040 -23.09 -20.23 -9.84
N GLY A 1041 -23.54 -19.05 -9.39
CA GLY A 1041 -23.59 -18.64 -7.98
C GLY A 1041 -23.77 -17.13 -7.86
N VAL A 1042 -23.38 -16.52 -6.73
CA VAL A 1042 -23.58 -15.08 -6.46
C VAL A 1042 -22.63 -14.17 -7.26
N SER A 1043 -21.36 -14.55 -7.38
CA SER A 1043 -20.33 -13.74 -8.03
C SER A 1043 -19.27 -14.61 -8.69
N ARG A 1044 -18.78 -14.15 -9.84
CA ARG A 1044 -17.77 -14.86 -10.64
C ARG A 1044 -16.44 -15.00 -9.90
N SER A 1045 -15.99 -13.98 -9.18
CA SER A 1045 -14.68 -14.00 -8.50
C SER A 1045 -14.56 -15.10 -7.45
N VAL A 1046 -15.69 -15.54 -6.88
CA VAL A 1046 -15.73 -16.63 -5.89
C VAL A 1046 -15.89 -17.99 -6.56
N THR A 1047 -16.73 -18.06 -7.59
CA THR A 1047 -17.18 -19.32 -8.19
C THR A 1047 -16.27 -19.83 -9.30
N ALA A 1048 -15.69 -18.94 -10.11
CA ALA A 1048 -14.87 -19.30 -11.27
C ALA A 1048 -13.78 -20.36 -10.99
N PRO A 1049 -13.05 -20.30 -9.86
CA PRO A 1049 -12.06 -21.33 -9.52
C PRO A 1049 -12.65 -22.75 -9.36
N CYS A 1050 -13.93 -22.88 -9.07
CA CYS A 1050 -14.63 -24.13 -8.76
C CYS A 1050 -15.53 -24.64 -9.90
N ILE A 1051 -15.70 -23.84 -10.96
CA ILE A 1051 -16.51 -24.23 -12.12
C ILE A 1051 -15.74 -25.25 -12.96
N VAL A 1052 -16.45 -26.29 -13.38
CA VAL A 1052 -15.95 -27.31 -14.30
C VAL A 1052 -16.79 -27.29 -15.55
N THR A 1053 -16.13 -27.17 -16.70
CA THR A 1053 -16.76 -27.29 -18.02
C THR A 1053 -16.46 -28.66 -18.65
N GLU A 1054 -17.40 -29.19 -19.41
CA GLU A 1054 -17.23 -30.42 -20.20
C GLU A 1054 -18.12 -30.38 -21.45
N VAL A 1055 -17.78 -31.20 -22.44
CA VAL A 1055 -18.66 -31.43 -23.59
C VAL A 1055 -19.39 -32.74 -23.37
N ASP A 1056 -20.71 -32.68 -23.46
CA ASP A 1056 -21.55 -33.86 -23.37
C ASP A 1056 -21.33 -34.76 -24.60
N PRO A 1057 -20.96 -36.04 -24.44
CA PRO A 1057 -20.70 -36.92 -25.58
C PRO A 1057 -21.95 -37.26 -26.39
N ASP A 1058 -23.14 -37.22 -25.78
CA ASP A 1058 -24.38 -37.67 -26.42
C ASP A 1058 -25.05 -36.54 -27.22
N THR A 1059 -25.04 -35.32 -26.67
CA THR A 1059 -25.66 -34.16 -27.32
C THR A 1059 -24.64 -33.25 -28.00
N GLY A 1060 -23.38 -33.26 -27.58
CA GLY A 1060 -22.35 -32.29 -28.01
C GLY A 1060 -22.46 -30.92 -27.34
N ALA A 1061 -23.41 -30.72 -26.41
CA ALA A 1061 -23.58 -29.45 -25.69
C ALA A 1061 -22.43 -29.20 -24.71
N LEU A 1062 -22.12 -27.93 -24.45
CA LEU A 1062 -21.15 -27.57 -23.41
C LEU A 1062 -21.87 -27.43 -22.08
N LEU A 1063 -21.46 -28.25 -21.13
CA LEU A 1063 -22.00 -28.30 -19.78
C LEU A 1063 -21.08 -27.59 -18.80
N ALA A 1064 -21.68 -26.96 -17.78
CA ALA A 1064 -20.95 -26.34 -16.69
C ALA A 1064 -21.60 -26.69 -15.34
N ARG A 1065 -20.77 -26.97 -14.33
CA ARG A 1065 -21.20 -27.28 -12.96
C ARG A 1065 -20.32 -26.59 -11.92
N ASN A 1066 -20.91 -26.28 -10.77
CA ASN A 1066 -20.22 -25.69 -9.63
C ASN A 1066 -20.58 -26.44 -8.34
N ALA A 1067 -19.81 -27.47 -8.01
CA ALA A 1067 -20.03 -28.26 -6.78
C ALA A 1067 -19.85 -27.45 -5.48
N TRP A 1068 -19.22 -26.26 -5.56
CA TRP A 1068 -19.01 -25.37 -4.41
C TRP A 1068 -20.25 -24.57 -4.02
N SER A 1069 -21.34 -24.64 -4.79
CA SER A 1069 -22.61 -24.03 -4.39
C SER A 1069 -23.30 -24.88 -3.32
N ALA A 1070 -23.73 -24.25 -2.22
CA ALA A 1070 -24.40 -24.94 -1.11
C ALA A 1070 -25.76 -25.51 -1.53
N ASP A 1071 -26.59 -24.70 -2.20
CA ASP A 1071 -27.97 -25.07 -2.54
C ASP A 1071 -28.12 -25.56 -3.99
N PHE A 1072 -27.16 -25.25 -4.88
CA PHE A 1072 -27.27 -25.51 -6.32
C PHE A 1072 -26.15 -26.43 -6.86
N GLY A 1073 -25.35 -27.06 -5.99
CA GLY A 1073 -24.13 -27.77 -6.38
C GLY A 1073 -24.31 -29.00 -7.28
N GLU A 1074 -25.50 -29.61 -7.28
CA GLU A 1074 -25.82 -30.79 -8.11
C GLU A 1074 -26.34 -30.43 -9.51
N ARG A 1075 -26.70 -29.16 -9.74
CA ARG A 1075 -27.34 -28.71 -10.97
C ARG A 1075 -26.36 -28.61 -12.14
N VAL A 1076 -26.86 -28.84 -13.35
CA VAL A 1076 -26.06 -28.82 -14.59
C VAL A 1076 -26.55 -27.69 -15.50
N ALA A 1077 -25.69 -26.69 -15.70
CA ALA A 1077 -25.92 -25.64 -16.68
C ALA A 1077 -25.42 -26.09 -18.06
N PHE A 1078 -26.05 -25.60 -19.12
CA PHE A 1078 -25.70 -25.97 -20.49
C PHE A 1078 -25.79 -24.79 -21.44
N ALA A 1079 -24.94 -24.81 -22.46
CA ALA A 1079 -25.02 -23.96 -23.65
C ALA A 1079 -24.95 -24.85 -24.91
N ASP A 1080 -25.80 -24.57 -25.91
CA ASP A 1080 -25.91 -25.35 -27.14
C ASP A 1080 -26.24 -24.47 -28.35
N LEU A 1081 -25.67 -24.76 -29.54
CA LEU A 1081 -26.00 -24.09 -30.80
C LEU A 1081 -27.03 -24.91 -31.63
N GLY A 1082 -28.04 -25.46 -30.96
CA GLY A 1082 -29.01 -26.37 -31.59
C GLY A 1082 -28.35 -27.62 -32.20
N GLY A 1083 -27.25 -28.08 -31.61
CA GLY A 1083 -26.43 -29.18 -32.14
C GLY A 1083 -25.59 -28.85 -33.37
N ARG A 1084 -25.51 -27.59 -33.81
CA ARG A 1084 -24.72 -27.16 -34.97
C ARG A 1084 -23.29 -26.71 -34.62
N GLN A 1085 -22.89 -26.73 -33.36
CA GLN A 1085 -21.54 -26.33 -32.94
C GLN A 1085 -20.48 -27.25 -33.58
N THR A 1086 -19.46 -26.62 -34.17
CA THR A 1086 -18.34 -27.31 -34.84
C THR A 1086 -16.99 -27.06 -34.17
N ALA A 1087 -16.92 -26.06 -33.30
CA ALA A 1087 -15.78 -25.74 -32.47
C ALA A 1087 -16.27 -25.10 -31.16
N TRP A 1088 -15.52 -25.29 -30.08
CA TRP A 1088 -15.86 -24.74 -28.76
C TRP A 1088 -14.62 -24.46 -27.91
N THR A 1089 -14.77 -23.62 -26.88
CA THR A 1089 -13.82 -23.54 -25.77
C THR A 1089 -14.55 -23.15 -24.48
N GLY A 1090 -14.05 -23.68 -23.38
CA GLY A 1090 -14.44 -23.36 -22.02
C GLY A 1090 -13.48 -22.40 -21.32
N ASP A 1091 -12.52 -21.82 -22.04
CA ASP A 1091 -11.47 -20.94 -21.53
C ASP A 1091 -11.65 -19.50 -22.05
N ARG A 1092 -12.11 -18.58 -21.20
CA ARG A 1092 -12.35 -17.18 -21.53
C ARG A 1092 -11.05 -16.44 -21.90
N THR A 1093 -9.92 -16.84 -21.32
CA THR A 1093 -8.61 -16.25 -21.65
C THR A 1093 -8.25 -16.54 -23.11
N GLU A 1094 -8.65 -17.70 -23.64
CA GLU A 1094 -8.48 -18.02 -25.06
C GLU A 1094 -9.32 -17.09 -25.95
N VAL A 1095 -10.57 -16.83 -25.56
CA VAL A 1095 -11.52 -16.00 -26.34
C VAL A 1095 -11.08 -14.54 -26.38
N LEU A 1096 -10.85 -13.93 -25.20
CA LEU A 1096 -10.55 -12.50 -25.09
C LEU A 1096 -9.07 -12.19 -25.30
N GLY A 1097 -8.18 -13.13 -24.96
CA GLY A 1097 -6.75 -12.86 -24.82
C GLY A 1097 -6.41 -12.15 -23.51
N ARG A 1098 -5.13 -12.23 -23.11
CA ARG A 1098 -4.62 -11.52 -21.92
C ARG A 1098 -4.73 -10.00 -22.12
N ASN A 1099 -5.34 -9.32 -21.16
CA ASN A 1099 -5.74 -7.91 -21.18
C ASN A 1099 -6.79 -7.55 -22.26
N GLY A 1100 -7.47 -8.53 -22.86
CA GLY A 1100 -8.48 -8.29 -23.89
C GLY A 1100 -9.82 -7.79 -23.38
N THR A 1101 -10.75 -7.56 -24.31
CA THR A 1101 -12.11 -7.08 -24.04
C THR A 1101 -13.14 -7.76 -24.94
N LEU A 1102 -14.43 -7.63 -24.61
CA LEU A 1102 -15.52 -8.26 -25.36
C LEU A 1102 -15.78 -7.59 -26.72
N ASP A 1103 -15.47 -6.31 -26.85
CA ASP A 1103 -15.52 -5.57 -28.12
C ASP A 1103 -14.33 -5.88 -29.04
N HIS A 1104 -13.24 -6.43 -28.49
CA HIS A 1104 -12.05 -6.87 -29.23
C HIS A 1104 -11.61 -8.30 -28.84
N PRO A 1105 -12.44 -9.34 -29.09
CA PRO A 1105 -12.13 -10.71 -28.70
C PRO A 1105 -11.00 -11.28 -29.57
N ALA A 1106 -9.82 -11.48 -28.96
CA ALA A 1106 -8.59 -11.85 -29.67
C ALA A 1106 -8.71 -13.12 -30.53
N LEU A 1107 -9.48 -14.13 -30.09
CA LEU A 1107 -9.70 -15.36 -30.84
C LEU A 1107 -10.37 -15.07 -32.21
N LEU A 1108 -11.43 -14.26 -32.19
CA LEU A 1108 -12.26 -14.00 -33.37
C LEU A 1108 -11.60 -13.00 -34.32
N GLU A 1109 -10.96 -11.95 -33.80
CA GLU A 1109 -10.21 -10.99 -34.62
C GLU A 1109 -9.06 -11.65 -35.39
N ARG A 1110 -8.40 -12.65 -34.78
CA ARG A 1110 -7.33 -13.42 -35.43
C ARG A 1110 -7.86 -14.47 -36.41
N GLY A 1111 -9.18 -14.71 -36.45
CA GLY A 1111 -9.79 -15.74 -37.28
C GLY A 1111 -9.39 -17.16 -36.86
N HIS A 1112 -9.04 -17.35 -35.59
CA HIS A 1112 -8.72 -18.68 -35.06
C HIS A 1112 -10.00 -19.42 -34.69
N ARG A 1113 -9.97 -20.75 -34.85
CA ARG A 1113 -11.03 -21.62 -34.33
C ARG A 1113 -10.81 -21.89 -32.84
N PRO A 1114 -11.88 -21.95 -32.01
CA PRO A 1114 -11.79 -22.42 -30.64
C PRO A 1114 -11.06 -23.77 -30.53
N SER A 1115 -10.19 -23.91 -29.52
CA SER A 1115 -9.25 -25.03 -29.37
C SER A 1115 -9.86 -26.36 -28.93
N GLY A 1116 -11.11 -26.37 -28.47
CA GLY A 1116 -11.76 -27.53 -27.82
C GLY A 1116 -11.46 -27.66 -26.33
N ARG A 1117 -10.71 -26.72 -25.73
CA ARG A 1117 -10.29 -26.78 -24.33
C ARG A 1117 -11.47 -26.64 -23.37
N VAL A 1118 -11.73 -27.67 -22.56
CA VAL A 1118 -12.74 -27.67 -21.48
C VAL A 1118 -12.16 -28.38 -20.25
N GLY A 1119 -12.69 -28.10 -19.06
CA GLY A 1119 -12.27 -28.78 -17.84
C GLY A 1119 -12.39 -27.92 -16.59
N ALA A 1120 -11.57 -28.24 -15.59
CA ALA A 1120 -11.48 -27.52 -14.33
C ALA A 1120 -10.20 -26.67 -14.29
N GLY A 1121 -10.20 -25.59 -13.49
CA GLY A 1121 -9.04 -24.71 -13.33
C GLY A 1121 -8.75 -23.79 -14.52
N LEU A 1122 -9.75 -23.57 -15.39
CA LEU A 1122 -9.73 -22.59 -16.47
C LEU A 1122 -10.34 -21.26 -16.01
N ASP A 1123 -10.24 -20.21 -16.82
CA ASP A 1123 -11.15 -19.07 -16.71
C ASP A 1123 -12.47 -19.46 -17.42
N PRO A 1124 -13.56 -19.80 -16.70
CA PRO A 1124 -14.68 -20.54 -17.27
C PRO A 1124 -15.58 -19.66 -18.16
N CYS A 1125 -15.80 -20.11 -19.38
CA CYS A 1125 -16.85 -19.61 -20.27
C CYS A 1125 -17.51 -20.74 -21.07
N ALA A 1126 -18.48 -20.43 -21.92
CA ALA A 1126 -18.82 -21.23 -23.07
C ALA A 1126 -18.70 -20.36 -24.31
N ALA A 1127 -17.80 -20.71 -25.22
CA ALA A 1127 -17.76 -20.15 -26.56
C ALA A 1127 -18.01 -21.28 -27.55
N LEU A 1128 -19.16 -21.23 -28.24
CA LEU A 1128 -19.57 -22.23 -29.23
C LEU A 1128 -19.60 -21.57 -30.59
N GLN A 1129 -19.03 -22.22 -31.61
CA GLN A 1129 -18.94 -21.68 -32.96
C GLN A 1129 -19.51 -22.65 -33.99
N THR A 1130 -20.28 -22.10 -34.93
CA THR A 1130 -20.70 -22.79 -36.15
C THR A 1130 -20.37 -21.95 -37.38
N LEU A 1131 -20.27 -22.62 -38.53
CA LEU A 1131 -20.00 -21.99 -39.82
C LEU A 1131 -21.21 -22.21 -40.73
N ILE A 1132 -21.68 -21.15 -41.35
CA ILE A 1132 -22.80 -21.18 -42.29
C ILE A 1132 -22.40 -20.53 -43.61
N GLU A 1133 -23.03 -21.00 -44.68
CA GLU A 1133 -22.94 -20.38 -45.99
C GLU A 1133 -24.34 -19.91 -46.39
N VAL A 1134 -24.51 -18.62 -46.58
CA VAL A 1134 -25.80 -18.00 -46.87
C VAL A 1134 -25.80 -17.54 -48.34
N PRO A 1135 -26.60 -18.16 -49.23
CA PRO A 1135 -26.65 -17.75 -50.63
C PRO A 1135 -27.24 -16.33 -50.77
N PRO A 1136 -27.07 -15.65 -51.92
CA PRO A 1136 -27.70 -14.35 -52.17
C PRO A 1136 -29.22 -14.42 -51.99
N GLY A 1137 -29.79 -13.52 -51.18
CA GLY A 1137 -31.23 -13.53 -50.83
C GLY A 1137 -31.65 -14.68 -49.92
N GLY A 1138 -30.71 -15.55 -49.53
CA GLY A 1138 -30.94 -16.68 -48.65
C GLY A 1138 -31.11 -16.25 -47.20
N ARG A 1139 -31.79 -17.10 -46.43
CA ARG A 1139 -32.03 -16.95 -45.00
C ARG A 1139 -31.57 -18.21 -44.28
N GLU A 1140 -30.77 -18.04 -43.24
CA GLU A 1140 -30.34 -19.11 -42.34
C GLU A 1140 -30.74 -18.79 -40.90
N GLU A 1141 -30.91 -19.83 -40.10
CA GLU A 1141 -31.28 -19.71 -38.68
C GLU A 1141 -30.29 -20.44 -37.78
N VAL A 1142 -29.85 -19.75 -36.73
CA VAL A 1142 -28.99 -20.30 -35.67
C VAL A 1142 -29.69 -20.10 -34.33
N VAL A 1143 -29.89 -21.20 -33.61
CA VAL A 1143 -30.54 -21.20 -32.29
C VAL A 1143 -29.48 -21.42 -31.21
N VAL A 1144 -29.51 -20.59 -30.17
CA VAL A 1144 -28.72 -20.77 -28.95
C VAL A 1144 -29.65 -21.14 -27.81
N LEU A 1145 -29.38 -22.26 -27.15
CA LEU A 1145 -30.08 -22.72 -25.96
C LEU A 1145 -29.15 -22.54 -24.76
N LEU A 1146 -29.59 -21.79 -23.75
CA LEU A 1146 -28.88 -21.58 -22.49
C LEU A 1146 -29.81 -21.91 -21.32
N GLY A 1147 -29.41 -22.81 -20.43
CA GLY A 1147 -30.29 -23.20 -19.32
C GLY A 1147 -29.57 -23.94 -18.20
N GLN A 1148 -30.36 -24.37 -17.21
CA GLN A 1148 -29.87 -25.21 -16.12
C GLN A 1148 -30.97 -26.14 -15.61
N THR A 1149 -30.62 -27.41 -15.39
CA THR A 1149 -31.53 -28.44 -14.87
C THR A 1149 -30.97 -29.08 -13.60
N ALA A 1150 -31.80 -29.89 -12.91
CA ALA A 1150 -31.36 -30.53 -11.67
C ALA A 1150 -30.34 -31.65 -11.94
N THR A 1151 -30.43 -32.32 -13.09
CA THR A 1151 -29.56 -33.44 -13.44
C THR A 1151 -29.10 -33.41 -14.88
N LEU A 1152 -28.00 -34.11 -15.18
CA LEU A 1152 -27.52 -34.30 -16.55
C LEU A 1152 -28.57 -34.94 -17.48
N ALA A 1153 -29.34 -35.89 -16.97
CA ALA A 1153 -30.37 -36.58 -17.75
C ALA A 1153 -31.48 -35.62 -18.20
N GLU A 1154 -31.91 -34.72 -17.30
CA GLU A 1154 -32.87 -33.66 -17.62
C GLU A 1154 -32.30 -32.67 -18.64
N ALA A 1155 -31.03 -32.26 -18.50
CA ALA A 1155 -30.38 -31.36 -19.47
C ALA A 1155 -30.41 -31.96 -20.88
N ARG A 1156 -30.05 -33.24 -21.02
CA ARG A 1156 -30.05 -33.95 -22.31
C ARG A 1156 -31.46 -34.04 -22.90
N ALA A 1157 -32.44 -34.45 -22.11
CA ALA A 1157 -33.83 -34.55 -22.55
C ALA A 1157 -34.38 -33.20 -23.01
N LEU A 1158 -34.06 -32.13 -22.27
CA LEU A 1158 -34.46 -30.77 -22.58
C LEU A 1158 -33.84 -30.28 -23.90
N LEU A 1159 -32.54 -30.48 -24.09
CA LEU A 1159 -31.81 -30.13 -25.31
C LEU A 1159 -32.35 -30.87 -26.54
N THR A 1160 -32.53 -32.19 -26.45
CA THR A 1160 -33.08 -32.99 -27.57
C THR A 1160 -34.47 -32.49 -27.95
N ARG A 1161 -35.33 -32.22 -26.96
CA ARG A 1161 -36.68 -31.69 -27.23
C ARG A 1161 -36.65 -30.35 -27.95
N TYR A 1162 -35.83 -29.39 -27.49
CA TYR A 1162 -35.81 -28.05 -28.08
C TYR A 1162 -35.04 -27.94 -29.40
N ARG A 1163 -34.22 -28.93 -29.76
CA ARG A 1163 -33.64 -29.05 -31.11
C ARG A 1163 -34.67 -29.41 -32.18
N GLU A 1164 -35.72 -30.13 -31.80
CA GLU A 1164 -36.78 -30.59 -32.71
C GLU A 1164 -38.10 -29.80 -32.54
N ALA A 1165 -38.16 -28.90 -31.54
CA ALA A 1165 -39.37 -28.15 -31.22
C ALA A 1165 -39.71 -27.09 -32.29
N ASP A 1166 -41.01 -26.90 -32.52
CA ASP A 1166 -41.51 -25.72 -33.22
C ASP A 1166 -41.39 -24.50 -32.30
N LEU A 1167 -40.32 -23.72 -32.50
CA LEU A 1167 -40.05 -22.51 -31.72
C LEU A 1167 -41.10 -21.42 -31.94
N ASP A 1168 -41.77 -21.39 -33.10
CA ASP A 1168 -42.86 -20.45 -33.36
C ASP A 1168 -44.08 -20.82 -32.52
N LEU A 1169 -44.36 -22.11 -32.34
CA LEU A 1169 -45.41 -22.57 -31.42
C LEU A 1169 -45.09 -22.22 -29.96
N ALA A 1170 -43.85 -22.43 -29.53
CA ALA A 1170 -43.41 -22.08 -28.17
C ALA A 1170 -43.53 -20.56 -27.92
N MET A 1171 -43.12 -19.74 -28.89
CA MET A 1171 -43.24 -18.29 -28.82
C MET A 1171 -44.70 -17.84 -28.78
N ARG A 1172 -45.57 -18.41 -29.64
CA ARG A 1172 -47.01 -18.12 -29.63
C ARG A 1172 -47.65 -18.42 -28.28
N ALA A 1173 -47.28 -19.54 -27.65
CA ALA A 1173 -47.79 -19.88 -26.32
C ALA A 1173 -47.42 -18.81 -25.27
N VAL A 1174 -46.20 -18.27 -25.32
CA VAL A 1174 -45.76 -17.18 -24.43
C VAL A 1174 -46.57 -15.91 -24.68
N THR A 1175 -46.72 -15.49 -25.94
CA THR A 1175 -47.48 -14.27 -26.26
C THR A 1175 -48.95 -14.40 -25.91
N THR A 1176 -49.58 -15.55 -26.20
CA THR A 1176 -50.98 -15.82 -25.84
C THR A 1176 -51.16 -15.78 -24.32
N ARG A 1177 -50.24 -16.37 -23.54
CA ARG A 1177 -50.31 -16.33 -22.09
C ARG A 1177 -50.31 -14.91 -21.54
N TRP A 1178 -49.46 -14.04 -22.06
CA TRP A 1178 -49.39 -12.64 -21.63
C TRP A 1178 -50.59 -11.82 -22.10
N ASP A 1179 -51.12 -12.11 -23.29
CA ASP A 1179 -52.35 -11.51 -23.77
C ASP A 1179 -53.56 -11.89 -22.94
N ASP A 1180 -53.69 -13.15 -22.55
CA ASP A 1180 -54.76 -13.62 -21.68
C ASP A 1180 -54.69 -12.95 -20.30
N ILE A 1181 -53.47 -12.74 -19.77
CA ILE A 1181 -53.26 -12.06 -18.48
C ILE A 1181 -53.60 -10.56 -18.58
N GLY A 1182 -53.05 -9.87 -19.59
CA GLY A 1182 -53.27 -8.43 -19.78
C GLY A 1182 -54.70 -8.09 -20.20
N GLY A 1183 -55.33 -8.94 -21.00
CA GLY A 1183 -56.70 -8.77 -21.50
C GLY A 1183 -57.80 -9.23 -20.54
N ALA A 1184 -57.45 -9.82 -19.38
CA ALA A 1184 -58.45 -10.29 -18.41
C ALA A 1184 -59.25 -9.13 -17.79
N VAL A 1185 -58.61 -7.96 -17.59
CA VAL A 1185 -59.24 -6.73 -17.10
C VAL A 1185 -58.65 -5.56 -17.87
N GLU A 1186 -59.45 -4.94 -18.72
CA GLU A 1186 -59.06 -3.72 -19.45
C GLU A 1186 -59.76 -2.50 -18.87
N VAL A 1187 -58.96 -1.50 -18.51
CA VAL A 1187 -59.41 -0.19 -18.05
C VAL A 1187 -59.37 0.78 -19.22
N THR A 1188 -60.46 1.52 -19.42
CA THR A 1188 -60.52 2.62 -20.39
C THR A 1188 -60.75 3.93 -19.68
N THR A 1189 -59.85 4.89 -19.85
CA THR A 1189 -59.90 6.23 -19.27
C THR A 1189 -59.76 7.30 -20.35
N PRO A 1190 -60.02 8.59 -20.05
CA PRO A 1190 -59.70 9.68 -20.97
C PRO A 1190 -58.19 9.85 -21.24
N ASP A 1191 -57.31 9.19 -20.48
CA ASP A 1191 -55.86 9.25 -20.63
C ASP A 1191 -55.30 7.90 -21.12
N ARG A 1192 -55.00 7.83 -22.43
CA ARG A 1192 -54.45 6.65 -23.10
C ARG A 1192 -53.15 6.13 -22.47
N SER A 1193 -52.34 7.00 -21.85
CA SER A 1193 -51.09 6.58 -21.21
C SER A 1193 -51.34 5.71 -19.97
N VAL A 1194 -52.41 6.02 -19.22
CA VAL A 1194 -52.83 5.27 -18.03
C VAL A 1194 -53.36 3.89 -18.44
N ASP A 1195 -54.22 3.84 -19.45
CA ASP A 1195 -54.81 2.60 -19.97
C ASP A 1195 -53.70 1.62 -20.42
N MET A 1196 -52.74 2.11 -21.19
CA MET A 1196 -51.63 1.30 -21.70
C MET A 1196 -50.75 0.74 -20.59
N MET A 1197 -50.42 1.56 -19.58
CA MET A 1197 -49.59 1.11 -18.46
C MET A 1197 -50.33 0.11 -17.58
N LEU A 1198 -51.60 0.36 -17.24
CA LEU A 1198 -52.40 -0.52 -16.37
C LEU A 1198 -52.73 -1.85 -17.04
N ASN A 1199 -53.18 -1.83 -18.30
CA ASN A 1199 -53.66 -3.02 -18.99
C ASN A 1199 -52.53 -3.93 -19.47
N ARG A 1200 -51.29 -3.40 -19.58
CA ARG A 1200 -50.15 -4.16 -20.12
C ARG A 1200 -48.94 -4.17 -19.20
N TRP A 1201 -48.25 -3.04 -19.07
CA TRP A 1201 -46.86 -3.02 -18.57
C TRP A 1201 -46.71 -3.13 -17.05
N LEU A 1202 -47.60 -2.50 -16.26
CA LEU A 1202 -47.53 -2.57 -14.79
C LEU A 1202 -47.85 -3.97 -14.28
N LEU A 1203 -48.83 -4.64 -14.89
CA LEU A 1203 -49.18 -6.02 -14.55
C LEU A 1203 -48.04 -6.97 -14.94
N TYR A 1204 -47.52 -6.82 -16.16
CA TYR A 1204 -46.37 -7.59 -16.63
C TYR A 1204 -45.16 -7.42 -15.71
N GLN A 1205 -44.76 -6.19 -15.40
CA GLN A 1205 -43.64 -5.90 -14.51
C GLN A 1205 -43.84 -6.52 -13.11
N THR A 1206 -45.05 -6.44 -12.56
CA THR A 1206 -45.34 -6.99 -11.23
C THR A 1206 -45.24 -8.51 -11.18
N LEU A 1207 -45.64 -9.20 -12.25
CA LEU A 1207 -45.61 -10.66 -12.32
C LEU A 1207 -44.26 -11.22 -12.77
N ALA A 1208 -43.57 -10.57 -13.71
CA ALA A 1208 -42.29 -11.03 -14.24
C ALA A 1208 -41.11 -10.74 -13.29
N CYS A 1209 -41.19 -9.68 -12.47
CA CYS A 1209 -40.11 -9.28 -11.56
C CYS A 1209 -40.29 -9.77 -10.10
N ARG A 1210 -41.35 -10.54 -9.79
CA ARG A 1210 -41.59 -11.15 -8.48
C ARG A 1210 -41.39 -12.65 -8.56
#